data_AF-I4EW91-F1
#
_entry.id   AF-I4EW91-F1
#
_cell.length_a   1.000
_cell.length_b   1.000
_cell.length_c   1.000
_cell.angle_alpha   90.00
_cell.angle_beta   90.00
_cell.angle_gamma   90.00
#
_symmetry.space_group_name_H-M   'P 1'
#
loop_
_entity.id
_entity.type
_entity.pdbx_description
1 polymer ?
#
loop_
_entity_poly.entity_id
_entity_poly.type
_entity_poly.pdbx_seq_one_letter_code
_entity_poly.pdbx_strand_id
1 'polypeptide(L)'
;MTFTGMWAELAEVGRASTGGYRRFAWTGTDAVLREWFTGQAAARGMDVVGDRAGNLWAWTADPDAHGPGLVLGSHLDSVPDGGAFDGPLGVVSAFAALDLLRAAGQAPARPLGIACFGDEEGARFGVACAGSKLLTGALDADRARALTDADGTSMGEAMRGSLDVDAVGRDDETIARIGTFVELHVEQGRALVDTGAAVGVASSIWSHGRWRLDLRGRADHAGTTRMADRDDPMLALAAAVQEARAAAERAGTVATIGKLAVAPNGVNAIPSSVTAWLDARGDEADVRAVVAEVGAAAGSPRRGVLDRADRLRRRAAGPAGRRARHGRRPGAGAADRRRPRRRHPRRRRGADRDAVRPQPDRGLALPRRTRRGGRLPGRGRRAGARGAGAGVSSFWCASAWLDAPTDGVRVTTAGGVITSVEVAAARPGDERLGGLVLPGLADAHSHAFHRALRGRTGGEGGSFWTWREQMYAVAARLDPDSYLALARATYAELALAGVTCVGEFSYLHHPAGGGRYADPNAMSEALVQAAADAGVRLTLLDTCYLAGGPDGAPLQGVQQRFSDGDADAWAARVAALPAREGLRIGAAVHSARAVPADQLATVAAAAQGRPLHVHLSEQPAENEAVLAATSRTPTALLAEHGVLGPDTIAVHAVHLTDDDVATLAATGTGVCACPSTEADLADGIGPFRRLADAGVPLCLGSDQHVRGDLLGEAQALEAGQRLAGGERGCFPPAALVTALTSAGHRALGWPDAGRIAVGQRADLVAVRRDSVRTAGCAPGELPLVAAAADVTTVVVGGRVVVAEGRHVLGDVGALLAAAIGALR
;
A
#
# COMPACT_ATOMS: atom_id res chain seq x y z
N MET A 1 11.40 -38.17 -5.66
CA MET A 1 11.72 -36.74 -5.44
C MET A 1 10.73 -36.21 -4.41
N THR A 2 11.07 -35.26 -3.53
CA THR A 2 10.11 -34.75 -2.53
C THR A 2 9.15 -33.73 -3.16
N PHE A 3 7.97 -33.52 -2.54
CA PHE A 3 7.06 -32.44 -2.92
C PHE A 3 7.79 -31.10 -3.02
N THR A 4 8.57 -30.75 -1.99
CA THR A 4 9.33 -29.49 -1.91
C THR A 4 10.33 -29.31 -3.06
N GLY A 5 10.99 -30.38 -3.50
CA GLY A 5 11.93 -30.30 -4.63
C GLY A 5 11.22 -30.00 -5.95
N MET A 6 10.16 -30.75 -6.24
CA MET A 6 9.33 -30.52 -7.43
C MET A 6 8.61 -29.16 -7.40
N TRP A 7 8.24 -28.70 -6.21
CA TRP A 7 7.64 -27.38 -6.02
C TRP A 7 8.61 -26.25 -6.36
N ALA A 8 9.85 -26.35 -5.89
CA ALA A 8 10.87 -25.33 -6.13
C ALA A 8 11.15 -25.13 -7.63
N GLU A 9 11.08 -26.19 -8.43
CA GLU A 9 11.23 -26.12 -9.89
C GLU A 9 10.13 -25.28 -10.57
N LEU A 10 8.93 -25.23 -9.99
CA LEU A 10 7.78 -24.46 -10.50
C LEU A 10 7.64 -23.06 -9.91
N ALA A 11 8.31 -22.79 -8.77
CA ALA A 11 8.09 -21.59 -7.96
C ALA A 11 8.36 -20.27 -8.70
N GLU A 12 9.30 -20.26 -9.65
CA GLU A 12 9.61 -19.04 -10.41
C GLU A 12 8.88 -18.99 -11.77
N VAL A 13 8.29 -20.10 -12.21
CA VAL A 13 7.64 -20.17 -13.52
C VAL A 13 6.32 -19.42 -13.49
N GLY A 14 6.27 -18.28 -14.18
CA GLY A 14 5.10 -17.42 -14.27
C GLY A 14 4.90 -16.50 -13.07
N ARG A 15 5.91 -16.32 -12.21
CA ARG A 15 5.83 -15.39 -11.08
C ARG A 15 5.86 -13.93 -11.56
N ALA A 16 4.86 -13.15 -11.15
CA ALA A 16 4.72 -11.74 -11.49
C ALA A 16 5.34 -10.84 -10.41
N SER A 17 5.62 -9.58 -10.76
CA SER A 17 6.17 -8.57 -9.84
C SER A 17 5.24 -8.22 -8.68
N THR A 18 3.98 -8.63 -8.75
CA THR A 18 2.96 -8.53 -7.69
C THR A 18 3.14 -9.58 -6.59
N GLY A 19 4.03 -10.57 -6.79
CA GLY A 19 4.18 -11.74 -5.93
C GLY A 19 3.22 -12.89 -6.27
N GLY A 20 2.19 -12.65 -7.09
CA GLY A 20 1.28 -13.67 -7.61
C GLY A 20 1.79 -14.34 -8.89
N TYR A 21 0.98 -15.20 -9.49
CA TYR A 21 1.33 -15.94 -10.70
C TYR A 21 0.46 -15.54 -11.91
N ARG A 22 1.08 -15.53 -13.09
CA ARG A 22 0.46 -15.29 -14.39
C ARG A 22 0.82 -16.43 -15.34
N ARG A 23 0.15 -17.57 -15.12
CA ARG A 23 0.35 -18.81 -15.88
C ARG A 23 -0.78 -18.99 -16.87
N PHE A 24 -0.91 -18.09 -17.85
CA PHE A 24 -2.05 -18.15 -18.78
C PHE A 24 -1.88 -19.24 -19.83
N ALA A 25 -2.96 -19.95 -20.13
CA ALA A 25 -2.98 -21.04 -21.09
C ALA A 25 -2.46 -20.62 -22.49
N TRP A 26 -1.71 -21.51 -23.13
CA TRP A 26 -1.10 -21.34 -24.45
C TRP A 26 -0.24 -20.06 -24.57
N THR A 27 0.50 -19.75 -23.52
CA THR A 27 1.59 -18.76 -23.52
C THR A 27 2.94 -19.45 -23.39
N GLY A 28 4.04 -18.69 -23.52
CA GLY A 28 5.38 -19.23 -23.25
C GLY A 28 5.52 -19.80 -21.83
N THR A 29 4.87 -19.20 -20.84
CA THR A 29 4.84 -19.70 -19.46
C THR A 29 4.13 -21.05 -19.36
N ASP A 30 2.95 -21.21 -19.98
CA ASP A 30 2.24 -22.49 -20.02
C ASP A 30 3.06 -23.58 -20.73
N ALA A 31 3.77 -23.22 -21.80
CA ALA A 31 4.67 -24.15 -22.48
C ALA A 31 5.76 -24.70 -21.55
N VAL A 32 6.40 -23.85 -20.73
CA VAL A 32 7.40 -24.27 -19.74
C VAL A 32 6.79 -25.20 -18.68
N LEU A 33 5.58 -24.89 -18.21
CA LEU A 33 4.88 -25.72 -17.21
C LEU A 33 4.52 -27.11 -17.77
N ARG A 34 4.08 -27.17 -19.03
CA ARG A 34 3.79 -28.42 -19.73
C ARG A 34 5.05 -29.23 -20.02
N GLU A 35 6.16 -28.58 -20.36
CA GLU A 35 7.48 -29.21 -20.49
C GLU A 35 7.92 -29.81 -19.15
N TRP A 36 7.81 -29.04 -18.06
CA TRP A 36 8.08 -29.53 -16.71
C TRP A 36 7.24 -30.76 -16.38
N PHE A 37 5.92 -30.73 -16.62
CA PHE A 37 5.03 -31.86 -16.37
C PHE A 37 5.48 -33.12 -17.13
N THR A 38 5.82 -32.94 -18.40
CA THR A 38 6.30 -34.02 -19.27
C THR A 38 7.64 -34.58 -18.79
N GLY A 39 8.56 -33.71 -18.34
CA GLY A 39 9.83 -34.10 -17.74
C GLY A 39 9.65 -34.91 -16.46
N GLN A 40 8.72 -34.49 -15.58
CA GLN A 40 8.41 -35.21 -14.35
C GLN A 40 7.80 -36.59 -14.60
N ALA A 41 6.96 -36.72 -15.63
CA ALA A 41 6.40 -37.99 -16.06
C ALA A 41 7.48 -38.91 -16.66
N ALA A 42 8.33 -38.37 -17.55
CA ALA A 42 9.41 -39.11 -18.19
C ALA A 42 10.43 -39.64 -17.17
N ALA A 43 10.81 -38.83 -16.17
CA ALA A 43 11.68 -39.24 -15.07
C ALA A 43 11.13 -40.44 -14.26
N ARG A 44 9.82 -40.71 -14.39
CA ARG A 44 9.10 -41.80 -13.72
C ARG A 44 8.71 -42.93 -14.67
N GLY A 45 9.16 -42.87 -15.93
CA GLY A 45 8.84 -43.85 -16.97
C GLY A 45 7.34 -43.92 -17.26
N MET A 46 6.64 -42.78 -17.19
CA MET A 46 5.22 -42.69 -17.52
C MET A 46 5.04 -42.25 -18.97
N ASP A 47 4.03 -42.80 -19.63
CA ASP A 47 3.69 -42.44 -21.01
C ASP A 47 2.76 -41.21 -20.99
N VAL A 48 3.20 -40.12 -21.60
CA VAL A 48 2.42 -38.87 -21.69
C VAL A 48 1.65 -38.82 -23.00
N VAL A 49 0.34 -38.67 -22.91
CA VAL A 49 -0.56 -38.48 -24.06
C VAL A 49 -1.36 -37.19 -23.91
N GLY A 50 -1.51 -36.46 -25.01
CA GLY A 50 -2.41 -35.30 -25.08
C GLY A 50 -3.79 -35.72 -25.58
N ASP A 51 -4.84 -35.15 -25.01
CA ASP A 51 -6.21 -35.34 -25.54
C ASP A 51 -6.57 -34.26 -26.58
N ARG A 52 -7.78 -34.39 -27.15
CA ARG A 52 -8.28 -33.44 -28.15
C ARG A 52 -8.58 -32.05 -27.58
N ALA A 53 -8.68 -31.90 -26.26
CA ALA A 53 -8.94 -30.63 -25.60
C ALA A 53 -7.66 -29.91 -25.14
N GLY A 54 -6.49 -30.55 -25.29
CA GLY A 54 -5.21 -30.01 -24.88
C GLY A 54 -4.81 -30.28 -23.45
N ASN A 55 -5.49 -31.21 -22.76
CA ASN A 55 -5.04 -31.70 -21.46
C ASN A 55 -3.94 -32.75 -21.68
N LEU A 56 -3.02 -32.87 -20.71
CA LEU A 56 -1.97 -33.88 -20.72
C LEU A 56 -2.28 -34.98 -19.70
N TRP A 57 -1.98 -36.23 -20.06
CA TRP A 57 -2.24 -37.40 -19.24
C TRP A 57 -0.97 -38.26 -19.20
N ALA A 58 -0.37 -38.41 -18.02
CA ALA A 58 0.77 -39.28 -17.79
C ALA A 58 0.28 -40.60 -17.18
N TRP A 59 0.50 -41.73 -17.86
CA TRP A 59 0.02 -43.04 -17.42
C TRP A 59 1.17 -43.97 -16.99
N THR A 60 0.97 -44.70 -15.91
CA THR A 60 1.92 -45.75 -15.48
C THR A 60 1.81 -47.04 -16.28
N ALA A 61 0.69 -47.24 -16.99
CA ALA A 61 0.39 -48.39 -17.85
C ALA A 61 -0.75 -48.01 -18.80
N ASP A 62 -0.87 -48.70 -19.93
CA ASP A 62 -1.90 -48.43 -20.94
C ASP A 62 -3.34 -48.69 -20.39
N PRO A 63 -4.19 -47.65 -20.25
CA PRO A 63 -5.56 -47.81 -19.80
C PRO A 63 -6.46 -48.56 -20.79
N ASP A 64 -6.12 -48.61 -22.08
CA ASP A 64 -6.91 -49.35 -23.06
C ASP A 64 -6.67 -50.87 -22.94
N ALA A 65 -5.47 -51.27 -22.53
CA ALA A 65 -5.11 -52.67 -22.32
C ALA A 65 -5.56 -53.20 -20.94
N HIS A 66 -5.58 -52.35 -19.92
CA HIS A 66 -5.76 -52.75 -18.52
C HIS A 66 -7.05 -52.24 -17.87
N GLY A 67 -7.88 -51.51 -18.64
CA GLY A 67 -9.15 -50.96 -18.18
C GLY A 67 -9.02 -49.57 -17.53
N PRO A 68 -10.16 -48.94 -17.19
CA PRO A 68 -10.20 -47.55 -16.77
C PRO A 68 -9.43 -47.33 -15.46
N GLY A 69 -8.58 -46.31 -15.48
CA GLY A 69 -7.60 -46.05 -14.43
C GLY A 69 -8.09 -45.17 -13.28
N LEU A 70 -7.26 -45.10 -12.25
CA LEU A 70 -7.35 -44.11 -11.19
C LEU A 70 -6.53 -42.89 -11.61
N VAL A 71 -7.21 -41.76 -11.81
CA VAL A 71 -6.58 -40.51 -12.23
C VAL A 71 -6.46 -39.57 -11.04
N LEU A 72 -5.27 -38.99 -10.88
CA LEU A 72 -4.98 -37.86 -10.01
C LEU A 72 -4.57 -36.65 -10.83
N GLY A 73 -4.42 -35.50 -10.21
CA GLY A 73 -3.91 -34.29 -10.85
C GLY A 73 -4.87 -33.13 -10.77
N SER A 74 -4.55 -32.06 -11.50
CA SER A 74 -5.24 -30.78 -11.46
C SER A 74 -4.81 -29.94 -12.68
N HIS A 75 -4.59 -28.64 -12.52
CA HIS A 75 -4.12 -27.72 -13.54
C HIS A 75 -2.82 -27.01 -13.13
N LEU A 76 -2.17 -26.34 -14.09
CA LEU A 76 -0.97 -25.52 -13.83
C LEU A 76 -1.18 -24.04 -14.18
N ASP A 77 -2.29 -23.69 -14.84
CA ASP A 77 -2.64 -22.30 -15.10
C ASP A 77 -3.15 -21.58 -13.85
N SER A 78 -3.12 -20.24 -13.88
CA SER A 78 -3.52 -19.40 -12.74
C SER A 78 -4.41 -18.24 -13.19
N VAL A 79 -5.29 -17.78 -12.29
CA VAL A 79 -5.87 -16.43 -12.40
C VAL A 79 -4.77 -15.35 -12.41
N PRO A 80 -5.05 -14.13 -12.92
CA PRO A 80 -4.07 -13.05 -12.91
C PRO A 80 -3.62 -12.73 -11.48
N ASP A 81 -2.30 -12.83 -11.26
CA ASP A 81 -1.68 -12.61 -9.95
C ASP A 81 -2.22 -13.57 -8.87
N GLY A 82 -2.59 -14.79 -9.28
CA GLY A 82 -3.14 -15.85 -8.42
C GLY A 82 -2.12 -16.47 -7.46
N GLY A 83 -2.64 -17.22 -6.49
CA GLY A 83 -1.83 -17.90 -5.49
C GLY A 83 -0.94 -19.00 -6.09
N ALA A 84 0.16 -19.31 -5.39
CA ALA A 84 1.15 -20.25 -5.91
C ALA A 84 0.59 -21.67 -6.11
N PHE A 85 -0.22 -22.12 -5.14
CA PHE A 85 -0.67 -23.50 -4.93
C PHE A 85 -1.96 -23.90 -5.66
N ASP A 86 -2.71 -22.93 -6.18
CA ASP A 86 -4.02 -23.15 -6.80
C ASP A 86 -3.87 -23.85 -8.16
N GLY A 87 -4.20 -25.15 -8.21
CA GLY A 87 -3.84 -26.07 -9.30
C GLY A 87 -2.55 -26.87 -9.06
N PRO A 88 -1.35 -26.25 -9.11
CA PRO A 88 -0.07 -26.95 -9.02
C PRO A 88 0.13 -27.83 -7.78
N LEU A 89 -0.52 -27.51 -6.65
CA LEU A 89 -0.52 -28.38 -5.47
C LEU A 89 -1.03 -29.78 -5.82
N GLY A 90 -2.10 -29.89 -6.60
CA GLY A 90 -2.68 -31.17 -7.01
C GLY A 90 -1.79 -31.96 -7.95
N VAL A 91 -1.18 -31.29 -8.93
CA VAL A 91 -0.27 -31.93 -9.91
C VAL A 91 1.01 -32.44 -9.23
N VAL A 92 1.67 -31.58 -8.44
CA VAL A 92 2.92 -31.95 -7.76
C VAL A 92 2.68 -33.04 -6.72
N SER A 93 1.57 -32.96 -5.98
CA SER A 93 1.21 -33.98 -5.00
C SER A 93 0.87 -35.33 -5.64
N ALA A 94 0.30 -35.35 -6.85
CA ALA A 94 0.04 -36.59 -7.57
C ALA A 94 1.35 -37.34 -7.92
N PHE A 95 2.38 -36.63 -8.40
CA PHE A 95 3.70 -37.22 -8.63
C PHE A 95 4.37 -37.67 -7.33
N ALA A 96 4.25 -36.88 -6.26
CA ALA A 96 4.80 -37.24 -4.96
C ALA A 96 4.12 -38.49 -4.37
N ALA A 97 2.80 -38.60 -4.50
CA ALA A 97 2.03 -39.76 -4.08
C ALA A 97 2.45 -41.03 -4.85
N LEU A 98 2.68 -40.93 -6.17
CA LEU A 98 3.20 -42.04 -6.97
C LEU A 98 4.59 -42.48 -6.49
N ASP A 99 5.50 -41.54 -6.23
CA ASP A 99 6.84 -41.84 -5.72
C ASP A 99 6.78 -42.56 -4.37
N LEU A 100 5.93 -42.09 -3.46
CA LEU A 100 5.73 -42.72 -2.15
C LEU A 100 5.14 -44.12 -2.27
N LEU A 101 4.18 -44.32 -3.16
CA LEU A 101 3.53 -45.62 -3.38
C LEU A 101 4.53 -46.63 -3.95
N ARG A 102 5.39 -46.21 -4.89
CA ARG A 102 6.49 -47.03 -5.41
C ARG A 102 7.54 -47.34 -4.35
N ALA A 103 7.93 -46.34 -3.54
CA ALA A 103 8.90 -46.54 -2.45
C ALA A 103 8.37 -47.52 -1.38
N ALA A 104 7.06 -47.57 -1.17
CA ALA A 104 6.40 -48.53 -0.30
C ALA A 104 6.28 -49.95 -0.94
N GLY A 105 6.80 -50.16 -2.15
CA GLY A 105 6.71 -51.44 -2.86
C GLY A 105 5.30 -51.82 -3.32
N GLN A 106 4.39 -50.84 -3.37
CA GLN A 106 3.02 -51.07 -3.80
C GLN A 106 2.90 -50.82 -5.31
N ALA A 107 2.12 -51.65 -5.99
CA ALA A 107 1.79 -51.48 -7.40
C ALA A 107 0.26 -51.40 -7.55
N PRO A 108 -0.30 -50.34 -8.15
CA PRO A 108 -1.73 -50.23 -8.37
C PRO A 108 -2.24 -51.39 -9.24
N ALA A 109 -3.37 -51.99 -8.85
CA ALA A 109 -4.02 -53.04 -9.64
C ALA A 109 -4.71 -52.53 -10.92
N ARG A 110 -4.83 -51.20 -11.06
CA ARG A 110 -5.36 -50.50 -12.24
C ARG A 110 -4.33 -49.46 -12.69
N PRO A 111 -4.34 -49.06 -13.97
CA PRO A 111 -3.52 -47.95 -14.45
C PRO A 111 -3.71 -46.70 -13.59
N LEU A 112 -2.60 -46.06 -13.21
CA LEU A 112 -2.62 -44.77 -12.53
C LEU A 112 -2.28 -43.68 -13.55
N GLY A 113 -3.18 -42.70 -13.67
CA GLY A 113 -3.02 -41.53 -14.52
C GLY A 113 -2.76 -40.29 -13.70
N ILE A 114 -1.91 -39.38 -14.18
CA ILE A 114 -1.79 -38.02 -13.66
C ILE A 114 -2.21 -37.07 -14.77
N ALA A 115 -3.21 -36.22 -14.52
CA ALA A 115 -3.74 -35.25 -15.46
C ALA A 115 -3.20 -33.84 -15.17
N CYS A 116 -2.94 -33.10 -16.25
CA CYS A 116 -2.73 -31.66 -16.24
C CYS A 116 -3.76 -31.02 -17.19
N PHE A 117 -4.83 -30.45 -16.63
CA PHE A 117 -5.86 -29.78 -17.39
C PHE A 117 -5.37 -28.45 -17.96
N GLY A 118 -5.86 -28.08 -19.15
CA GLY A 118 -5.57 -26.81 -19.80
C GLY A 118 -6.67 -25.77 -19.58
N ASP A 119 -6.28 -24.54 -19.25
CA ASP A 119 -7.16 -23.38 -19.07
C ASP A 119 -8.32 -23.67 -18.11
N GLU A 120 -7.97 -24.13 -16.91
CA GLU A 120 -8.94 -24.41 -15.85
C GLU A 120 -9.50 -23.11 -15.28
N GLU A 121 -8.65 -22.11 -15.03
CA GLU A 121 -9.07 -20.87 -14.39
C GLU A 121 -9.88 -19.99 -15.35
N GLY A 122 -9.74 -20.21 -16.66
CA GLY A 122 -10.35 -19.40 -17.71
C GLY A 122 -9.86 -17.97 -17.71
N ALA A 123 -8.69 -17.71 -17.11
CA ALA A 123 -8.11 -16.39 -16.89
C ALA A 123 -7.91 -15.60 -18.19
N ARG A 124 -7.63 -16.31 -19.29
CA ARG A 124 -7.31 -15.71 -20.58
C ARG A 124 -8.54 -15.49 -21.46
N PHE A 125 -9.46 -16.46 -21.52
CA PHE A 125 -10.59 -16.45 -22.47
C PHE A 125 -11.97 -16.31 -21.81
N GLY A 126 -12.01 -16.14 -20.48
CA GLY A 126 -13.23 -15.85 -19.72
C GLY A 126 -14.17 -17.03 -19.55
N VAL A 127 -13.70 -18.26 -19.81
CA VAL A 127 -14.48 -19.50 -19.60
C VAL A 127 -13.64 -20.46 -18.76
N ALA A 128 -13.99 -20.61 -17.48
CA ALA A 128 -13.37 -21.57 -16.59
C ALA A 128 -13.65 -23.02 -17.02
N CYS A 129 -12.73 -23.90 -16.65
CA CYS A 129 -12.64 -25.33 -16.92
C CYS A 129 -12.66 -25.65 -18.42
N ALA A 130 -12.03 -24.82 -19.27
CA ALA A 130 -12.16 -24.97 -20.72
C ALA A 130 -11.67 -26.34 -21.21
N GLY A 131 -10.52 -26.83 -20.72
CA GLY A 131 -9.97 -28.14 -21.08
C GLY A 131 -10.89 -29.32 -20.73
N SER A 132 -11.45 -29.36 -19.51
CA SER A 132 -12.35 -30.44 -19.10
C SER A 132 -13.76 -30.30 -19.71
N LYS A 133 -14.24 -29.07 -19.94
CA LYS A 133 -15.51 -28.81 -20.64
C LYS A 133 -15.42 -29.16 -22.12
N LEU A 134 -14.29 -28.91 -22.79
CA LEU A 134 -14.07 -29.35 -24.17
C LEU A 134 -13.99 -30.87 -24.25
N LEU A 135 -13.21 -31.51 -23.38
CA LEU A 135 -13.10 -32.97 -23.27
C LEU A 135 -14.48 -33.63 -23.15
N THR A 136 -15.33 -33.13 -22.26
CA THR A 136 -16.68 -33.66 -22.01
C THR A 136 -17.75 -33.18 -23.00
N GLY A 137 -17.42 -32.20 -23.85
CA GLY A 137 -18.38 -31.54 -24.74
C GLY A 137 -19.38 -30.61 -24.05
N ALA A 138 -19.12 -30.23 -22.79
CA ALA A 138 -19.88 -29.20 -22.09
C ALA A 138 -19.60 -27.79 -22.66
N LEU A 139 -18.44 -27.59 -23.26
CA LEU A 139 -18.11 -26.43 -24.09
C LEU A 139 -18.05 -26.88 -25.55
N ASP A 140 -18.85 -26.22 -26.40
CA ASP A 140 -18.85 -26.46 -27.84
C ASP A 140 -17.53 -25.98 -28.47
N ALA A 141 -16.99 -26.76 -29.40
CA ALA A 141 -15.67 -26.51 -29.99
C ALA A 141 -15.63 -25.26 -30.88
N ASP A 142 -16.70 -24.96 -31.62
CA ASP A 142 -16.77 -23.74 -32.44
C ASP A 142 -16.87 -22.51 -31.54
N ARG A 143 -17.67 -22.61 -30.47
CA ARG A 143 -17.76 -21.56 -29.45
C ARG A 143 -16.40 -21.32 -28.79
N ALA A 144 -15.71 -22.37 -28.36
CA ALA A 144 -14.40 -22.26 -27.71
C ALA A 144 -13.40 -21.54 -28.60
N ARG A 145 -13.25 -22.00 -29.85
CA ARG A 145 -12.32 -21.41 -30.84
C ARG A 145 -12.59 -19.94 -31.12
N ALA A 146 -13.84 -19.49 -30.98
CA ALA A 146 -14.26 -18.11 -31.20
C ALA A 146 -14.10 -17.19 -29.97
N LEU A 147 -13.79 -17.72 -28.77
CA LEU A 147 -13.48 -16.89 -27.60
C LEU A 147 -12.20 -16.09 -27.84
N THR A 148 -12.16 -14.84 -27.37
CA THR A 148 -11.01 -13.93 -27.55
C THR A 148 -10.49 -13.45 -26.22
N ASP A 149 -9.17 -13.36 -26.09
CA ASP A 149 -8.52 -12.72 -24.95
C ASP A 149 -8.56 -11.19 -25.03
N ALA A 150 -7.99 -10.52 -24.02
CA ALA A 150 -7.97 -9.06 -23.91
C ALA A 150 -7.22 -8.36 -25.07
N ASP A 151 -6.27 -9.06 -25.69
CA ASP A 151 -5.48 -8.56 -26.83
C ASP A 151 -6.15 -8.87 -28.18
N GLY A 152 -7.32 -9.52 -28.15
CA GLY A 152 -8.09 -9.88 -29.33
C GLY A 152 -7.62 -11.17 -30.02
N THR A 153 -6.70 -11.94 -29.42
CA THR A 153 -6.29 -13.25 -29.94
C THR A 153 -7.37 -14.26 -29.63
N SER A 154 -7.82 -15.02 -30.64
CA SER A 154 -8.80 -16.09 -30.40
C SER A 154 -8.17 -17.32 -29.75
N MET A 155 -8.95 -18.08 -28.97
CA MET A 155 -8.49 -19.35 -28.39
C MET A 155 -8.02 -20.31 -29.48
N GLY A 156 -8.73 -20.34 -30.62
CA GLY A 156 -8.32 -21.13 -31.78
C GLY A 156 -7.04 -20.64 -32.46
N GLU A 157 -6.60 -19.41 -32.25
CA GLU A 157 -5.28 -18.92 -32.68
C GLU A 157 -4.21 -19.24 -31.64
N ALA A 158 -4.50 -19.07 -30.35
CA ALA A 158 -3.57 -19.38 -29.27
C ALA A 158 -3.18 -20.88 -29.22
N MET A 159 -4.12 -21.77 -29.54
CA MET A 159 -3.87 -23.21 -29.66
C MET A 159 -2.98 -23.59 -30.85
N ARG A 160 -2.81 -22.71 -31.86
CA ARG A 160 -2.02 -23.02 -33.07
C ARG A 160 -0.55 -23.11 -32.71
N GLY A 161 -0.01 -24.33 -32.78
CA GLY A 161 1.36 -24.66 -32.42
C GLY A 161 1.46 -25.68 -31.28
N SER A 162 0.39 -25.88 -30.52
CA SER A 162 0.33 -26.89 -29.45
C SER A 162 -0.66 -28.02 -29.75
N LEU A 163 -1.70 -27.77 -30.55
CA LEU A 163 -2.77 -28.73 -30.83
C LEU A 163 -3.23 -28.66 -32.28
N ASP A 164 -3.86 -29.73 -32.75
CA ASP A 164 -4.67 -29.71 -33.96
C ASP A 164 -6.01 -29.05 -33.67
N VAL A 165 -6.13 -27.77 -34.03
CA VAL A 165 -7.30 -26.92 -33.77
C VAL A 165 -8.57 -27.45 -34.45
N ASP A 166 -8.46 -28.21 -35.54
CA ASP A 166 -9.61 -28.77 -36.23
C ASP A 166 -10.13 -30.04 -35.54
N ALA A 167 -9.27 -30.71 -34.77
CA ALA A 167 -9.63 -31.88 -33.98
C ALA A 167 -10.19 -31.54 -32.59
N VAL A 168 -10.08 -30.28 -32.14
CA VAL A 168 -10.52 -29.85 -30.80
C VAL A 168 -12.00 -30.14 -30.55
N GLY A 169 -12.30 -30.72 -29.40
CA GLY A 169 -13.66 -30.98 -28.96
C GLY A 169 -13.76 -32.22 -28.07
N ARG A 170 -14.99 -32.76 -27.98
CA ARG A 170 -15.31 -33.92 -27.15
C ARG A 170 -14.47 -35.13 -27.54
N ASP A 171 -13.90 -35.79 -26.53
CA ASP A 171 -13.05 -36.97 -26.68
C ASP A 171 -13.56 -38.11 -25.79
N ASP A 172 -14.42 -38.96 -26.37
CA ASP A 172 -15.03 -40.09 -25.67
C ASP A 172 -14.02 -41.20 -25.33
N GLU A 173 -12.91 -41.32 -26.09
CA GLU A 173 -11.86 -42.31 -25.84
C GLU A 173 -11.11 -41.97 -24.56
N THR A 174 -10.67 -40.72 -24.42
CA THR A 174 -10.02 -40.24 -23.20
C THR A 174 -10.95 -40.35 -22.00
N ILE A 175 -12.23 -39.99 -22.12
CA ILE A 175 -13.21 -40.13 -21.03
C ILE A 175 -13.36 -41.60 -20.60
N ALA A 176 -13.39 -42.54 -21.55
CA ALA A 176 -13.56 -43.97 -21.24
C ALA A 176 -12.37 -44.56 -20.45
N ARG A 177 -11.18 -43.95 -20.54
CA ARG A 177 -9.98 -44.34 -19.78
C ARG A 177 -10.03 -43.94 -18.31
N ILE A 178 -10.95 -43.03 -17.91
CA ILE A 178 -11.06 -42.51 -16.55
C ILE A 178 -12.08 -43.34 -15.76
N GLY A 179 -11.61 -44.12 -14.78
CA GLY A 179 -12.49 -44.89 -13.90
C GLY A 179 -12.84 -44.15 -12.61
N THR A 180 -11.86 -43.47 -12.02
CA THR A 180 -12.03 -42.66 -10.81
C THR A 180 -11.09 -41.48 -10.89
N PHE A 181 -11.56 -40.30 -10.52
CA PHE A 181 -10.76 -39.09 -10.47
C PHE A 181 -10.68 -38.58 -9.03
N VAL A 182 -9.47 -38.33 -8.55
CA VAL A 182 -9.19 -37.80 -7.21
C VAL A 182 -8.28 -36.59 -7.34
N GLU A 183 -8.78 -35.43 -6.96
CA GLU A 183 -8.03 -34.18 -6.99
C GLU A 183 -7.73 -33.73 -5.56
N LEU A 184 -6.46 -33.41 -5.31
CA LEU A 184 -6.07 -32.63 -4.13
C LEU A 184 -6.02 -31.17 -4.56
N HIS A 185 -6.75 -30.33 -3.84
CA HIS A 185 -6.84 -28.91 -4.14
C HIS A 185 -6.63 -28.08 -2.88
N VAL A 186 -6.12 -26.86 -3.04
CA VAL A 186 -5.95 -25.94 -1.91
C VAL A 186 -7.33 -25.48 -1.42
N GLU A 187 -7.46 -25.30 -0.11
CA GLU A 187 -8.61 -24.60 0.46
C GLU A 187 -8.48 -23.11 0.13
N GLN A 188 -9.39 -22.56 -0.68
CA GLN A 188 -9.42 -21.13 -1.00
C GLN A 188 -9.96 -20.26 0.15
N GLY A 189 -10.38 -20.88 1.26
CA GLY A 189 -10.85 -20.27 2.49
C GLY A 189 -9.91 -20.54 3.67
N ARG A 190 -10.44 -20.44 4.89
CA ARG A 190 -9.66 -20.57 6.14
C ARG A 190 -10.23 -21.59 7.13
N ALA A 191 -11.16 -22.45 6.71
CA ALA A 191 -11.85 -23.34 7.62
C ALA A 191 -10.98 -24.55 8.03
N LEU A 192 -10.16 -25.10 7.14
CA LEU A 192 -9.36 -26.29 7.43
C LEU A 192 -8.25 -26.00 8.47
N VAL A 193 -7.60 -24.82 8.39
CA VAL A 193 -6.54 -24.44 9.35
C VAL A 193 -7.06 -24.34 10.79
N ASP A 194 -8.34 -24.05 10.98
CA ASP A 194 -8.97 -23.93 12.30
C ASP A 194 -9.44 -25.31 12.87
N THR A 195 -9.33 -26.40 12.10
CA THR A 195 -9.79 -27.76 12.52
C THR A 195 -8.67 -28.69 12.99
N GLY A 196 -7.40 -28.33 12.77
CA GLY A 196 -6.25 -29.21 13.01
C GLY A 196 -6.17 -30.44 12.08
N ALA A 197 -7.08 -30.58 11.12
CA ALA A 197 -7.06 -31.65 10.13
C ALA A 197 -6.12 -31.32 8.97
N ALA A 198 -5.32 -32.30 8.53
CA ALA A 198 -4.39 -32.12 7.41
C ALA A 198 -5.07 -32.13 6.02
N VAL A 199 -6.26 -32.74 5.92
CA VAL A 199 -7.05 -32.85 4.68
C VAL A 199 -8.54 -32.74 5.01
N GLY A 200 -9.26 -31.92 4.25
CA GLY A 200 -10.72 -31.87 4.23
C GLY A 200 -11.29 -32.60 3.01
N VAL A 201 -12.33 -33.42 3.20
CA VAL A 201 -13.02 -34.08 2.08
C VAL A 201 -14.24 -33.26 1.69
N ALA A 202 -14.23 -32.67 0.50
CA ALA A 202 -15.37 -31.94 -0.03
C ALA A 202 -16.57 -32.88 -0.25
N SER A 203 -17.67 -32.63 0.45
CA SER A 203 -18.90 -33.43 0.35
C SER A 203 -19.83 -32.99 -0.78
N SER A 204 -19.67 -31.74 -1.25
CA SER A 204 -20.46 -31.14 -2.34
C SER A 204 -19.70 -29.96 -2.96
N ILE A 205 -20.09 -29.58 -4.18
CA ILE A 205 -19.65 -28.35 -4.85
C ILE A 205 -20.84 -27.39 -4.85
N TRP A 206 -20.70 -26.23 -4.22
CA TRP A 206 -21.78 -25.24 -4.15
C TRP A 206 -21.94 -24.52 -5.48
N SER A 207 -23.18 -24.29 -5.89
CA SER A 207 -23.46 -23.45 -7.05
C SER A 207 -23.20 -21.99 -6.70
N HIS A 208 -22.56 -21.25 -7.59
CA HIS A 208 -22.31 -19.81 -7.45
C HIS A 208 -22.78 -19.07 -8.70
N GLY A 209 -23.28 -17.84 -8.54
CA GLY A 209 -23.68 -17.02 -9.67
C GLY A 209 -23.54 -15.52 -9.40
N ARG A 210 -23.54 -14.75 -10.48
CA ARG A 210 -23.53 -13.29 -10.46
C ARG A 210 -24.72 -12.77 -11.26
N TRP A 211 -25.55 -11.94 -10.66
CA TRP A 211 -26.75 -11.38 -11.28
C TRP A 211 -26.64 -9.86 -11.37
N ARG A 212 -27.01 -9.31 -12.52
CA ARG A 212 -27.07 -7.86 -12.75
C ARG A 212 -28.48 -7.36 -12.50
N LEU A 213 -28.64 -6.37 -11.62
CA LEU A 213 -29.87 -5.63 -11.40
C LEU A 213 -29.76 -4.28 -12.10
N ASP A 214 -30.61 -4.04 -13.10
CA ASP A 214 -30.71 -2.76 -13.79
C ASP A 214 -31.97 -2.02 -13.32
N LEU A 215 -31.78 -1.00 -12.49
CA LEU A 215 -32.84 -0.18 -11.90
C LEU A 215 -32.91 1.16 -12.64
N ARG A 216 -34.13 1.58 -12.98
CA ARG A 216 -34.40 2.80 -13.75
C ARG A 216 -35.22 3.77 -12.91
N GLY A 217 -34.95 5.05 -13.11
CA GLY A 217 -35.79 6.15 -12.64
C GLY A 217 -35.64 7.34 -13.58
N ARG A 218 -35.80 8.56 -13.07
CA ARG A 218 -35.83 9.79 -13.88
C ARG A 218 -34.83 10.82 -13.36
N ALA A 219 -33.89 11.19 -14.23
CA ALA A 219 -32.93 12.25 -13.90
C ALA A 219 -33.62 13.60 -13.77
N ASP A 220 -33.31 14.31 -12.69
CA ASP A 220 -33.78 15.67 -12.42
C ASP A 220 -32.89 16.35 -11.37
N HIS A 221 -33.08 17.65 -11.13
CA HIS A 221 -32.27 18.40 -10.18
C HIS A 221 -32.76 18.20 -8.73
N ALA A 222 -31.89 17.63 -7.89
CA ALA A 222 -32.23 17.21 -6.52
C ALA A 222 -32.60 18.38 -5.59
N GLY A 223 -32.31 19.64 -5.94
CA GLY A 223 -32.71 20.80 -5.15
C GLY A 223 -34.11 21.35 -5.47
N THR A 224 -34.64 21.08 -6.67
CA THR A 224 -35.86 21.74 -7.18
C THR A 224 -37.01 20.78 -7.41
N THR A 225 -36.74 19.49 -7.60
CA THR A 225 -37.78 18.45 -7.73
C THR A 225 -38.36 18.12 -6.36
N ARG A 226 -39.68 18.32 -6.20
CA ARG A 226 -40.40 17.96 -4.97
C ARG A 226 -40.25 16.48 -4.69
N MET A 227 -40.15 16.09 -3.42
CA MET A 227 -39.98 14.68 -3.02
C MET A 227 -41.04 13.74 -3.60
N ALA A 228 -42.30 14.20 -3.69
CA ALA A 228 -43.41 13.41 -4.24
C ALA A 228 -43.32 13.16 -5.76
N ASP A 229 -42.52 13.93 -6.49
CA ASP A 229 -42.37 13.82 -7.95
C ASP A 229 -41.09 13.07 -8.37
N ARG A 230 -40.31 12.60 -7.39
CA ARG A 230 -39.03 11.91 -7.62
C ARG A 230 -39.26 10.46 -7.99
N ASP A 231 -38.58 10.03 -9.04
CA ASP A 231 -38.47 8.64 -9.45
C ASP A 231 -36.99 8.25 -9.30
N ASP A 232 -36.61 7.88 -8.08
CA ASP A 232 -35.22 7.67 -7.67
C ASP A 232 -34.90 6.17 -7.55
N PRO A 233 -34.09 5.60 -8.46
CA PRO A 233 -33.75 4.18 -8.46
C PRO A 233 -32.84 3.79 -7.29
N MET A 234 -32.28 4.75 -6.54
CA MET A 234 -31.49 4.47 -5.34
C MET A 234 -32.34 3.87 -4.20
N LEU A 235 -33.64 4.16 -4.14
CA LEU A 235 -34.53 3.57 -3.13
C LEU A 235 -34.77 2.07 -3.41
N ALA A 236 -34.97 1.71 -4.68
CA ALA A 236 -35.05 0.32 -5.12
C ALA A 236 -33.74 -0.43 -4.87
N LEU A 237 -32.59 0.22 -5.08
CA LEU A 237 -31.29 -0.35 -4.72
C LEU A 237 -31.17 -0.59 -3.22
N ALA A 238 -31.52 0.40 -2.40
CA ALA A 238 -31.43 0.29 -0.94
C ALA A 238 -32.26 -0.89 -0.42
N ALA A 239 -33.46 -1.10 -0.96
CA ALA A 239 -34.28 -2.25 -0.63
C ALA A 239 -33.62 -3.58 -1.04
N ALA A 240 -33.03 -3.66 -2.24
CA ALA A 240 -32.30 -4.85 -2.70
C ALA A 240 -31.08 -5.17 -1.81
N VAL A 241 -30.33 -4.15 -1.40
CA VAL A 241 -29.16 -4.28 -0.52
C VAL A 241 -29.56 -4.74 0.88
N GLN A 242 -30.64 -4.18 1.43
CA GLN A 242 -31.17 -4.59 2.73
C GLN A 242 -31.70 -6.03 2.72
N GLU A 243 -32.30 -6.47 1.61
CA GLU A 243 -32.86 -7.82 1.48
C GLU A 243 -31.78 -8.90 1.27
N ALA A 244 -30.67 -8.57 0.59
CA ALA A 244 -29.67 -9.56 0.16
C ALA A 244 -29.14 -10.45 1.30
N ARG A 245 -28.83 -9.86 2.46
CA ARG A 245 -28.33 -10.62 3.62
C ARG A 245 -29.42 -11.48 4.25
N ALA A 246 -30.60 -10.91 4.49
CA ALA A 246 -31.67 -11.62 5.19
C ALA A 246 -32.21 -12.79 4.35
N ALA A 247 -32.36 -12.60 3.04
CA ALA A 247 -32.72 -13.67 2.11
C ALA A 247 -31.67 -14.80 2.12
N ALA A 248 -30.38 -14.45 2.12
CA ALA A 248 -29.30 -15.42 2.15
C ALA A 248 -29.27 -16.23 3.46
N GLU A 249 -29.42 -15.56 4.61
CA GLU A 249 -29.47 -16.19 5.93
C GLU A 249 -30.65 -17.18 6.06
N ARG A 250 -31.84 -16.81 5.56
CA ARG A 250 -33.01 -17.71 5.54
C ARG A 250 -32.78 -18.95 4.69
N ALA A 251 -32.08 -18.79 3.57
CA ALA A 251 -31.83 -19.84 2.61
C ALA A 251 -30.56 -20.67 2.92
N GLY A 252 -29.81 -20.34 3.98
CA GLY A 252 -28.55 -21.01 4.28
C GLY A 252 -27.47 -20.80 3.21
N THR A 253 -27.52 -19.66 2.52
CA THR A 253 -26.60 -19.29 1.43
C THR A 253 -25.78 -18.06 1.83
N VAL A 254 -24.87 -17.62 0.97
CA VAL A 254 -24.22 -16.31 1.08
C VAL A 254 -24.61 -15.44 -0.10
N ALA A 255 -24.87 -14.15 0.14
CA ALA A 255 -25.14 -13.19 -0.92
C ALA A 255 -24.64 -11.79 -0.60
N THR A 256 -24.21 -11.03 -1.61
CA THR A 256 -23.66 -9.68 -1.45
C THR A 256 -23.88 -8.84 -2.72
N ILE A 257 -24.26 -7.57 -2.55
CA ILE A 257 -24.24 -6.56 -3.60
C ILE A 257 -23.06 -5.62 -3.36
N GLY A 258 -21.94 -5.85 -4.04
CA GLY A 258 -20.67 -5.15 -3.80
C GLY A 258 -20.27 -4.15 -4.89
N LYS A 259 -20.94 -4.15 -6.04
CA LYS A 259 -20.61 -3.31 -7.19
C LYS A 259 -21.83 -2.53 -7.66
N LEU A 260 -21.66 -1.23 -7.91
CA LEU A 260 -22.70 -0.30 -8.34
C LEU A 260 -22.20 0.59 -9.49
N ALA A 261 -23.08 0.98 -10.40
CA ALA A 261 -22.87 2.03 -11.38
C ALA A 261 -24.10 2.94 -11.41
N VAL A 262 -23.94 4.21 -11.04
CA VAL A 262 -25.03 5.20 -10.91
C VAL A 262 -24.92 6.24 -12.02
N ALA A 263 -26.03 6.63 -12.65
CA ALA A 263 -26.03 7.65 -13.69
C ALA A 263 -27.32 8.50 -13.70
N PRO A 264 -27.22 9.85 -13.65
CA PRO A 264 -26.02 10.63 -13.31
C PRO A 264 -25.60 10.40 -11.84
N ASN A 265 -24.29 10.47 -11.56
CA ASN A 265 -23.72 10.28 -10.21
C ASN A 265 -23.30 11.62 -9.59
N GLY A 266 -24.24 12.57 -9.51
CA GLY A 266 -24.00 13.90 -8.96
C GLY A 266 -24.74 14.13 -7.65
N VAL A 267 -24.12 14.76 -6.67
CA VAL A 267 -24.70 15.03 -5.34
C VAL A 267 -26.00 15.86 -5.42
N ASN A 268 -26.14 16.69 -6.45
CA ASN A 268 -27.30 17.53 -6.71
C ASN A 268 -28.22 17.00 -7.83
N ALA A 269 -28.09 15.74 -8.22
CA ALA A 269 -28.90 15.13 -9.27
C ALA A 269 -29.61 13.87 -8.76
N ILE A 270 -30.87 13.70 -9.15
CA ILE A 270 -31.58 12.44 -8.99
C ILE A 270 -31.06 11.48 -10.08
N PRO A 271 -30.63 10.25 -9.75
CA PRO A 271 -30.18 9.30 -10.76
C PRO A 271 -31.30 8.84 -11.69
N SER A 272 -30.99 8.64 -12.98
CA SER A 272 -31.89 8.01 -13.96
C SER A 272 -31.71 6.50 -14.04
N SER A 273 -30.58 5.98 -13.58
CA SER A 273 -30.32 4.55 -13.57
C SER A 273 -29.27 4.16 -12.55
N VAL A 274 -29.43 2.96 -12.01
CA VAL A 274 -28.47 2.28 -11.16
C VAL A 274 -28.33 0.85 -11.67
N THR A 275 -27.12 0.43 -11.99
CA THR A 275 -26.80 -0.98 -12.23
C THR A 275 -26.06 -1.53 -11.02
N ALA A 276 -26.52 -2.65 -10.47
CA ALA A 276 -25.92 -3.33 -9.34
C ALA A 276 -25.63 -4.80 -9.67
N TRP A 277 -24.69 -5.42 -8.98
CA TRP A 277 -24.36 -6.84 -9.16
C TRP A 277 -24.46 -7.59 -7.83
N LEU A 278 -25.34 -8.60 -7.82
CA LEU A 278 -25.52 -9.56 -6.73
C LEU A 278 -24.63 -10.78 -6.99
N ASP A 279 -23.72 -11.10 -6.08
CA ASP A 279 -23.08 -12.43 -5.97
C ASP A 279 -23.87 -13.24 -4.95
N ALA A 280 -24.27 -14.47 -5.30
CA ALA A 280 -24.91 -15.40 -4.37
C ALA A 280 -24.44 -16.84 -4.61
N ARG A 281 -24.20 -17.57 -3.51
CA ARG A 281 -23.59 -18.91 -3.51
C ARG A 281 -24.27 -19.83 -2.51
N GLY A 282 -24.53 -21.07 -2.89
CA GLY A 282 -25.23 -22.06 -2.09
C GLY A 282 -25.81 -23.19 -2.94
N ASP A 283 -26.83 -23.89 -2.45
CA ASP A 283 -27.61 -24.82 -3.27
C ASP A 283 -28.37 -24.07 -4.38
N GLU A 284 -28.50 -24.69 -5.55
CA GLU A 284 -29.08 -24.03 -6.73
C GLU A 284 -30.54 -23.61 -6.52
N ALA A 285 -31.31 -24.37 -5.75
CA ALA A 285 -32.70 -24.02 -5.45
C ALA A 285 -32.76 -22.79 -4.52
N ASP A 286 -31.90 -22.78 -3.50
CA ASP A 286 -31.84 -21.75 -2.46
C ASP A 286 -31.30 -20.42 -3.01
N VAL A 287 -30.25 -20.47 -3.82
CA VAL A 287 -29.70 -19.31 -4.52
C VAL A 287 -30.75 -18.67 -5.44
N ARG A 288 -31.57 -19.46 -6.14
CA ARG A 288 -32.69 -18.92 -6.94
C ARG A 288 -33.75 -18.22 -6.08
N ALA A 289 -34.04 -18.75 -4.90
CA ALA A 289 -34.96 -18.13 -3.97
C ALA A 289 -34.43 -16.76 -3.50
N VAL A 290 -33.14 -16.69 -3.13
CA VAL A 290 -32.47 -15.42 -2.76
C VAL A 290 -32.54 -14.40 -3.87
N VAL A 291 -32.19 -14.77 -5.10
CA VAL A 291 -32.23 -13.86 -6.25
C VAL A 291 -33.65 -13.35 -6.52
N ALA A 292 -34.66 -14.21 -6.35
CA ALA A 292 -36.07 -13.84 -6.51
C ALA A 292 -36.54 -12.85 -5.44
N GLU A 293 -36.17 -13.08 -4.17
CA GLU A 293 -36.53 -12.22 -3.04
C GLU A 293 -35.86 -10.84 -3.15
N VAL A 294 -34.56 -10.81 -3.47
CA VAL A 294 -33.80 -9.56 -3.70
C VAL A 294 -34.38 -8.78 -4.89
N GLY A 295 -34.73 -9.48 -5.98
CA GLY A 295 -35.37 -8.87 -7.14
C GLY A 295 -36.76 -8.31 -6.85
N ALA A 296 -37.53 -8.98 -5.97
CA ALA A 296 -38.85 -8.50 -5.53
C ALA A 296 -38.74 -7.26 -4.64
N ALA A 297 -37.79 -7.24 -3.70
CA ALA A 297 -37.51 -6.08 -2.86
C ALA A 297 -37.09 -4.85 -3.68
N ALA A 298 -36.38 -5.05 -4.80
CA ALA A 298 -36.03 -3.98 -5.73
C ALA A 298 -37.22 -3.41 -6.54
N GLY A 299 -38.45 -3.91 -6.34
CA GLY A 299 -39.66 -3.38 -6.99
C GLY A 299 -39.76 -3.64 -8.49
N SER A 300 -39.12 -4.70 -9.01
CA SER A 300 -39.01 -4.97 -10.44
C SER A 300 -39.96 -6.08 -10.92
N PRO A 301 -41.13 -5.78 -11.52
CA PRO A 301 -41.86 -6.73 -12.32
C PRO A 301 -41.64 -6.43 -13.81
N ARG A 302 -40.56 -6.97 -14.41
CA ARG A 302 -40.48 -7.49 -15.81
C ARG A 302 -39.02 -7.56 -16.33
N ARG A 303 -38.60 -8.81 -16.61
CA ARG A 303 -37.46 -9.25 -17.45
C ARG A 303 -36.09 -8.62 -17.14
N GLY A 304 -35.45 -9.11 -16.08
CA GLY A 304 -33.98 -9.19 -16.08
C GLY A 304 -33.53 -10.16 -17.19
N VAL A 305 -32.64 -9.71 -18.07
CA VAL A 305 -31.91 -10.62 -18.95
C VAL A 305 -31.02 -11.46 -18.06
N LEU A 306 -31.41 -12.72 -17.86
CA LEU A 306 -30.53 -13.76 -17.33
C LEU A 306 -29.37 -13.92 -18.31
N ASP A 307 -28.20 -13.39 -17.97
CA ASP A 307 -26.99 -13.92 -18.59
C ASP A 307 -26.77 -15.31 -18.01
N ARG A 308 -27.10 -16.32 -18.81
CA ARG A 308 -27.06 -17.73 -18.41
C ARG A 308 -25.62 -18.22 -18.49
N ALA A 309 -24.89 -18.13 -17.39
CA ALA A 309 -23.82 -19.07 -17.12
C ALA A 309 -24.44 -20.34 -16.48
N ASP A 310 -24.28 -21.45 -17.20
CA ASP A 310 -24.45 -22.85 -16.81
C ASP A 310 -25.84 -23.41 -16.47
N ARG A 311 -26.46 -23.99 -17.51
CA ARG A 311 -27.35 -25.16 -17.37
C ARG A 311 -26.53 -26.44 -17.53
N LEU A 312 -26.15 -27.08 -16.42
CA LEU A 312 -25.98 -28.53 -16.32
C LEU A 312 -26.31 -28.87 -14.85
N ARG A 313 -27.48 -29.45 -14.54
CA ARG A 313 -27.62 -30.92 -14.43
C ARG A 313 -29.09 -31.33 -14.52
N ARG A 314 -29.37 -32.30 -15.40
CA ARG A 314 -30.40 -33.32 -15.16
C ARG A 314 -29.90 -34.66 -15.68
N ARG A 315 -29.43 -35.49 -14.75
CA ARG A 315 -29.75 -36.93 -14.57
C ARG A 315 -28.64 -37.61 -13.76
N ALA A 316 -28.91 -37.91 -12.49
CA ALA A 316 -28.68 -39.22 -11.86
C ALA A 316 -28.78 -39.09 -10.33
N ALA A 317 -29.99 -39.19 -9.79
CA ALA A 317 -30.22 -39.75 -8.47
C ALA A 317 -31.68 -40.21 -8.43
N GLY A 318 -31.88 -41.51 -8.63
CA GLY A 318 -33.13 -42.21 -8.33
C GLY A 318 -32.75 -43.57 -7.73
N PRO A 319 -33.30 -43.97 -6.58
CA PRO A 319 -32.89 -45.17 -5.88
C PRO A 319 -33.40 -46.43 -6.58
N ALA A 320 -32.69 -47.54 -6.36
CA ALA A 320 -32.99 -48.86 -6.90
C ALA A 320 -34.39 -49.37 -6.53
N GLY A 321 -35.13 -49.90 -7.51
CA GLY A 321 -36.43 -50.54 -7.27
C GLY A 321 -37.11 -51.14 -8.51
N ARG A 322 -36.80 -52.41 -8.81
CA ARG A 322 -37.62 -53.49 -9.44
C ARG A 322 -38.48 -53.25 -10.71
N ARG A 323 -38.11 -54.03 -11.74
CA ARG A 323 -38.91 -54.87 -12.68
C ARG A 323 -39.76 -54.26 -13.83
N ALA A 324 -39.41 -54.75 -15.03
CA ALA A 324 -40.24 -55.35 -16.10
C ALA A 324 -40.57 -54.58 -17.41
N ARG A 325 -39.98 -55.10 -18.51
CA ARG A 325 -40.50 -55.50 -19.84
C ARG A 325 -41.05 -54.49 -20.87
N HIS A 326 -40.53 -54.70 -22.11
CA HIS A 326 -41.08 -54.47 -23.48
C HIS A 326 -41.27 -53.00 -23.93
N GLY A 327 -40.99 -52.56 -25.17
CA GLY A 327 -40.46 -53.16 -26.41
C GLY A 327 -40.53 -52.12 -27.57
N ARG A 328 -39.72 -52.35 -28.62
CA ARG A 328 -39.85 -51.92 -30.04
C ARG A 328 -39.82 -50.41 -30.46
N ARG A 329 -38.70 -50.04 -31.13
CA ARG A 329 -38.51 -49.70 -32.59
C ARG A 329 -39.28 -48.52 -33.27
N PRO A 330 -38.82 -48.00 -34.45
CA PRO A 330 -38.40 -46.60 -34.62
C PRO A 330 -38.96 -45.90 -35.89
N GLY A 331 -38.44 -44.70 -36.21
CA GLY A 331 -38.44 -44.09 -37.56
C GLY A 331 -38.41 -42.56 -37.51
N ALA A 332 -38.02 -41.78 -38.52
CA ALA A 332 -37.27 -41.93 -39.77
C ALA A 332 -37.43 -40.57 -40.50
N GLY A 333 -36.45 -40.17 -41.33
CA GLY A 333 -36.62 -39.23 -42.46
C GLY A 333 -36.53 -37.74 -42.13
N ALA A 334 -35.48 -36.98 -42.47
CA ALA A 334 -34.93 -36.62 -43.79
C ALA A 334 -35.54 -35.35 -44.44
N ALA A 335 -34.65 -34.35 -44.59
CA ALA A 335 -34.41 -33.53 -45.79
C ALA A 335 -35.37 -32.34 -46.05
N ASP A 336 -35.04 -31.25 -46.75
CA ASP A 336 -33.92 -30.92 -47.64
C ASP A 336 -33.93 -29.40 -47.96
N ARG A 337 -32.82 -28.92 -48.56
CA ARG A 337 -32.71 -27.90 -49.64
C ARG A 337 -32.72 -26.36 -49.43
N ARG A 338 -31.48 -25.84 -49.59
CA ARG A 338 -30.97 -24.90 -50.66
C ARG A 338 -31.41 -23.41 -50.72
N ARG A 339 -30.47 -22.52 -50.35
CA ARG A 339 -29.67 -21.50 -51.14
C ARG A 339 -30.22 -20.97 -52.52
N PRO A 340 -29.69 -19.86 -53.12
CA PRO A 340 -28.99 -18.65 -52.60
C PRO A 340 -29.15 -17.30 -53.42
N ARG A 341 -28.48 -16.22 -52.93
CA ARG A 341 -27.78 -15.08 -53.64
C ARG A 341 -28.59 -14.01 -54.43
N ARG A 342 -28.32 -12.70 -54.17
CA ARG A 342 -27.42 -11.79 -54.96
C ARG A 342 -27.42 -10.32 -54.45
N ARG A 343 -26.38 -9.58 -54.89
CA ARG A 343 -25.83 -8.26 -54.46
C ARG A 343 -26.48 -7.02 -55.15
N HIS A 344 -26.54 -5.89 -54.41
CA HIS A 344 -26.23 -4.43 -54.67
C HIS A 344 -26.43 -3.77 -56.08
N PRO A 345 -26.44 -2.40 -56.29
CA PRO A 345 -26.16 -1.23 -55.41
C PRO A 345 -26.94 0.13 -55.66
N ARG A 346 -26.59 1.19 -54.88
CA ARG A 346 -26.39 2.65 -55.23
C ARG A 346 -27.49 3.75 -55.10
N ARG A 347 -27.03 4.88 -54.46
CA ARG A 347 -27.31 6.35 -54.65
C ARG A 347 -28.58 6.96 -54.00
N ARG A 348 -28.70 8.25 -53.60
CA ARG A 348 -27.85 9.44 -53.25
C ARG A 348 -28.82 10.59 -52.80
N ARG A 349 -28.31 11.63 -52.12
CA ARG A 349 -28.87 13.01 -51.80
C ARG A 349 -29.68 13.11 -50.48
N GLY A 350 -29.57 14.15 -49.63
CA GLY A 350 -28.77 15.40 -49.60
C GLY A 350 -29.36 16.44 -48.61
N ALA A 351 -28.50 17.35 -48.08
CA ALA A 351 -28.73 18.65 -47.38
C ALA A 351 -29.48 18.62 -46.02
N ASP A 352 -29.21 19.41 -44.97
CA ASP A 352 -28.74 20.82 -44.79
C ASP A 352 -28.02 20.98 -43.40
N ARG A 353 -26.91 21.75 -43.27
CA ARG A 353 -26.72 23.08 -42.60
C ARG A 353 -26.91 23.08 -41.06
N ASP A 354 -26.05 23.60 -40.16
CA ASP A 354 -25.15 24.78 -40.12
C ASP A 354 -23.90 24.53 -39.21
N ALA A 355 -22.67 24.92 -39.60
CA ALA A 355 -21.85 26.07 -39.12
C ALA A 355 -21.57 26.09 -37.59
N VAL A 356 -20.33 26.12 -37.06
CA VAL A 356 -19.27 27.14 -37.22
C VAL A 356 -17.87 26.54 -36.90
N ARG A 357 -16.82 27.01 -37.61
CA ARG A 357 -15.38 26.70 -37.43
C ARG A 357 -14.66 27.77 -36.58
N PRO A 358 -13.47 27.45 -35.99
CA PRO A 358 -12.62 28.37 -35.23
C PRO A 358 -11.54 29.04 -36.08
N GLN A 359 -11.07 30.24 -35.72
CA GLN A 359 -9.78 30.81 -36.14
C GLN A 359 -9.37 32.10 -35.36
N PRO A 360 -8.15 32.69 -35.49
CA PRO A 360 -7.05 32.61 -34.52
C PRO A 360 -6.47 33.98 -34.04
N ASP A 361 -5.36 33.91 -33.31
CA ASP A 361 -4.49 34.98 -32.76
C ASP A 361 -4.25 36.25 -33.60
N ARG A 362 -4.28 37.40 -32.89
CA ARG A 362 -3.44 38.62 -33.02
C ARG A 362 -3.46 39.28 -31.61
N GLY A 363 -2.39 39.67 -30.92
CA GLY A 363 -1.15 40.34 -31.33
C GLY A 363 -1.17 41.79 -30.83
N LEU A 364 -0.52 42.10 -29.69
CA LEU A 364 -0.18 43.46 -29.18
C LEU A 364 0.98 43.30 -28.17
N ALA A 365 2.23 43.53 -28.57
CA ALA A 365 2.98 44.79 -28.55
C ALA A 365 3.55 45.18 -27.16
N LEU A 366 4.88 45.05 -27.06
CA LEU A 366 5.77 45.58 -26.02
C LEU A 366 5.79 47.13 -26.00
N PRO A 367 6.28 47.72 -24.90
CA PRO A 367 7.25 48.80 -25.03
C PRO A 367 8.58 48.51 -24.32
N ARG A 368 9.65 48.91 -25.00
CA ARG A 368 11.05 48.84 -24.58
C ARG A 368 11.50 50.13 -23.88
N ARG A 369 12.40 49.92 -22.90
CA ARG A 369 13.54 50.75 -22.43
C ARG A 369 13.26 52.03 -21.62
N THR A 370 13.91 52.09 -20.45
CA THR A 370 15.10 52.95 -20.22
C THR A 370 15.92 52.47 -19.01
N ARG A 371 17.24 52.36 -19.19
CA ARG A 371 18.25 52.32 -18.11
C ARG A 371 18.44 53.75 -17.58
N ARG A 372 18.50 53.93 -16.26
CA ARG A 372 19.39 54.89 -15.57
C ARG A 372 19.41 54.58 -14.08
N GLY A 373 20.62 54.51 -13.51
CA GLY A 373 20.85 54.29 -12.09
C GLY A 373 20.57 55.53 -11.24
N GLY A 374 20.56 55.32 -9.93
CA GLY A 374 20.56 56.40 -8.94
C GLY A 374 19.87 56.05 -7.63
N ARG A 375 20.69 55.74 -6.62
CA ARG A 375 20.59 56.05 -5.18
C ARG A 375 19.25 55.91 -4.43
N LEU A 376 19.38 55.23 -3.28
CA LEU A 376 18.53 55.22 -2.08
C LEU A 376 17.86 56.59 -1.77
N PRO A 377 16.60 56.54 -1.30
CA PRO A 377 16.28 56.92 0.09
C PRO A 377 15.28 55.91 0.68
N GLY A 378 15.04 55.76 1.98
CA GLY A 378 15.35 56.53 3.16
C GLY A 378 14.47 55.91 4.27
N ARG A 379 15.11 55.63 5.40
CA ARG A 379 14.58 55.14 6.70
C ARG A 379 13.06 55.29 6.91
N GLY A 380 12.35 54.15 6.86
CA GLY A 380 11.04 53.95 7.48
C GLY A 380 11.20 53.25 8.84
N ARG A 381 10.54 53.81 9.85
CA ARG A 381 10.66 53.52 11.29
C ARG A 381 10.71 52.03 11.67
N ARG A 382 11.79 51.65 12.37
CA ARG A 382 11.89 50.40 13.16
C ARG A 382 10.88 50.45 14.31
N ALA A 383 9.89 49.55 14.29
CA ALA A 383 9.24 49.10 15.52
C ALA A 383 10.29 48.29 16.31
N GLY A 384 10.45 48.63 17.59
CA GLY A 384 11.58 48.19 18.40
C GLY A 384 11.63 46.68 18.61
N ALA A 385 12.61 46.03 17.99
CA ALA A 385 13.19 44.81 18.51
C ALA A 385 13.83 45.17 19.86
N ARG A 386 13.17 44.79 20.97
CA ARG A 386 13.81 44.78 22.28
C ARG A 386 14.96 43.78 22.20
N GLY A 387 16.15 44.25 22.56
CA GLY A 387 17.37 43.46 22.51
C GLY A 387 17.28 42.19 23.34
N ALA A 388 17.92 41.14 22.84
CA ALA A 388 18.23 39.92 23.56
C ALA A 388 19.15 40.25 24.74
N GLY A 389 18.54 40.45 25.91
CA GLY A 389 19.21 40.32 27.20
C GLY A 389 18.88 38.94 27.75
N ALA A 390 19.88 38.22 28.26
CA ALA A 390 19.75 36.99 29.04
C ALA A 390 19.07 37.28 30.40
N GLY A 391 17.83 37.75 30.35
CA GLY A 391 16.99 37.98 31.51
C GLY A 391 16.29 36.69 31.94
N VAL A 392 15.99 36.60 33.23
CA VAL A 392 15.07 35.59 33.75
C VAL A 392 13.70 35.83 33.08
N SER A 393 13.17 34.83 32.39
CA SER A 393 11.79 34.83 31.90
C SER A 393 10.95 33.89 32.75
N SER A 394 9.67 34.22 32.91
CA SER A 394 8.75 33.38 33.67
C SER A 394 7.44 33.21 32.92
N PHE A 395 6.99 31.96 32.84
CA PHE A 395 5.77 31.55 32.18
C PHE A 395 4.79 31.02 33.21
N TRP A 396 3.56 31.52 33.21
CA TRP A 396 2.48 30.93 33.98
C TRP A 396 1.56 30.15 33.05
N CYS A 397 1.47 28.86 33.26
CA CYS A 397 0.67 27.92 32.49
C CYS A 397 -0.67 27.72 33.22
N ALA A 398 -1.78 27.95 32.52
CA ALA A 398 -3.11 27.66 33.05
C ALA A 398 -3.22 26.17 33.44
N SER A 399 -2.68 25.29 32.60
CA SER A 399 -2.41 23.88 32.87
C SER A 399 -1.11 23.49 32.17
N ALA A 400 -0.33 22.57 32.74
CA ALA A 400 0.90 22.04 32.15
C ALA A 400 1.01 20.54 32.33
N TRP A 401 1.60 19.85 31.36
CA TRP A 401 1.92 18.44 31.45
C TRP A 401 3.26 18.25 32.16
N LEU A 402 3.22 17.80 33.42
CA LEU A 402 4.41 17.40 34.18
C LEU A 402 4.61 15.89 34.02
N ASP A 403 3.83 15.11 34.75
CA ASP A 403 3.59 13.67 34.51
C ASP A 403 2.13 13.40 34.08
N ALA A 404 1.26 14.31 34.49
CA ALA A 404 -0.14 14.43 34.12
C ALA A 404 -0.49 15.94 34.04
N PRO A 405 -1.63 16.31 33.45
CA PRO A 405 -2.10 17.69 33.46
C PRO A 405 -2.20 18.24 34.89
N THR A 406 -1.51 19.34 35.14
CA THR A 406 -1.43 20.02 36.43
C THR A 406 -1.78 21.49 36.24
N ASP A 407 -2.76 22.00 36.98
CA ASP A 407 -3.24 23.37 36.83
C ASP A 407 -2.39 24.38 37.60
N GLY A 408 -2.29 25.60 37.06
CA GLY A 408 -1.62 26.72 37.73
C GLY A 408 -0.12 26.51 37.94
N VAL A 409 0.60 26.16 36.87
CA VAL A 409 2.04 25.88 36.94
C VAL A 409 2.84 27.11 36.51
N ARG A 410 3.74 27.57 37.36
CA ARG A 410 4.69 28.64 37.07
C ARG A 410 6.07 28.05 36.77
N VAL A 411 6.60 28.36 35.59
CA VAL A 411 7.91 27.93 35.10
C VAL A 411 8.82 29.15 35.04
N THR A 412 9.94 29.13 35.77
CA THR A 412 10.97 30.18 35.69
C THR A 412 12.14 29.66 34.88
N THR A 413 12.72 30.51 34.04
CA THR A 413 13.83 30.15 33.16
C THR A 413 14.97 31.17 33.25
N ALA A 414 16.20 30.70 33.11
CA ALA A 414 17.39 31.53 33.01
C ALA A 414 18.34 30.90 31.97
N GLY A 415 18.87 31.72 31.05
CA GLY A 415 19.75 31.21 29.98
C GLY A 415 19.10 30.14 29.11
N GLY A 416 17.78 30.18 28.94
CA GLY A 416 17.02 29.20 28.16
C GLY A 416 16.81 27.83 28.84
N VAL A 417 17.17 27.72 30.12
CA VAL A 417 16.98 26.51 30.94
C VAL A 417 15.95 26.78 32.05
N ILE A 418 15.11 25.80 32.35
CA ILE A 418 14.13 25.84 33.43
C ILE A 418 14.86 25.77 34.78
N THR A 419 14.70 26.78 35.62
CA THR A 419 15.30 26.87 36.95
C THR A 419 14.29 26.62 38.08
N SER A 420 12.99 26.79 37.82
CA SER A 420 11.94 26.41 38.78
C SER A 420 10.67 25.96 38.08
N VAL A 421 9.96 25.01 38.68
CA VAL A 421 8.61 24.58 38.32
C VAL A 421 7.80 24.51 39.61
N GLU A 422 6.79 25.36 39.74
CA GLU A 422 6.01 25.53 40.97
C GLU A 422 4.51 25.54 40.66
N VAL A 423 3.69 24.85 41.44
CA VAL A 423 2.24 25.07 41.42
C VAL A 423 1.96 26.36 42.19
N ALA A 424 1.68 27.44 41.47
CA ALA A 424 1.55 28.78 42.02
C ALA A 424 0.65 29.67 41.16
N ALA A 425 0.02 30.66 41.80
CA ALA A 425 -0.68 31.70 41.07
C ALA A 425 0.29 32.53 40.22
N ALA A 426 -0.22 33.06 39.10
CA ALA A 426 0.52 33.97 38.24
C ALA A 426 0.98 35.21 39.01
N ARG A 427 2.22 35.62 38.78
CA ARG A 427 2.82 36.84 39.34
C ARG A 427 2.84 37.96 38.29
N PRO A 428 2.91 39.24 38.70
CA PRO A 428 3.13 40.34 37.77
C PRO A 428 4.42 40.11 36.96
N GLY A 429 4.32 40.22 35.63
CA GLY A 429 5.44 40.00 34.70
C GLY A 429 5.55 38.58 34.14
N ASP A 430 4.77 37.61 34.65
CA ASP A 430 4.70 36.28 34.03
C ASP A 430 3.98 36.36 32.67
N GLU A 431 4.59 35.73 31.66
CA GLU A 431 3.93 35.49 30.39
C GLU A 431 2.90 34.36 30.56
N ARG A 432 1.64 34.62 30.18
CA ARG A 432 0.55 33.67 30.41
C ARG A 432 0.37 32.76 29.22
N LEU A 433 0.49 31.46 29.46
CA LEU A 433 0.22 30.41 28.48
C LEU A 433 -1.14 29.77 28.80
N GLY A 434 -2.09 29.94 27.88
CA GLY A 434 -3.43 29.39 27.99
C GLY A 434 -3.50 27.90 27.61
N GLY A 435 -4.62 27.26 27.94
CA GLY A 435 -4.86 25.86 27.58
C GLY A 435 -3.99 24.87 28.36
N LEU A 436 -3.58 23.78 27.70
CA LEU A 436 -2.62 22.82 28.22
C LEU A 436 -1.24 23.07 27.60
N VAL A 437 -0.24 23.29 28.44
CA VAL A 437 1.15 23.44 28.02
C VAL A 437 1.84 22.08 28.03
N LEU A 438 2.28 21.62 26.86
CA LEU A 438 3.12 20.45 26.68
C LEU A 438 4.61 20.86 26.68
N PRO A 439 5.54 19.94 27.02
CA PRO A 439 6.93 20.12 26.64
C PRO A 439 7.06 20.30 25.11
N GLY A 440 8.12 20.98 24.66
CA GLY A 440 8.39 21.15 23.23
C GLY A 440 8.35 19.83 22.45
N LEU A 441 7.65 19.82 21.31
CA LEU A 441 7.56 18.63 20.47
C LEU A 441 8.88 18.45 19.68
N ALA A 442 9.32 17.20 19.53
CA ALA A 442 10.48 16.87 18.71
C ALA A 442 10.02 16.09 17.47
N ASP A 443 10.29 16.65 16.30
CA ASP A 443 10.12 15.96 15.03
C ASP A 443 11.37 15.13 14.77
N ALA A 444 11.34 13.84 15.11
CA ALA A 444 12.54 13.01 15.13
C ALA A 444 13.04 12.62 13.72
N HIS A 445 12.23 12.81 12.68
CA HIS A 445 12.61 12.48 11.31
C HIS A 445 11.93 13.42 10.31
N SER A 446 12.73 14.07 9.47
CA SER A 446 12.30 15.11 8.51
C SER A 446 13.15 15.06 7.23
N HIS A 447 12.50 15.28 6.09
CA HIS A 447 13.14 15.61 4.83
C HIS A 447 12.61 16.95 4.30
N ALA A 448 13.23 18.07 4.69
CA ALA A 448 12.67 19.41 4.48
C ALA A 448 12.26 19.72 3.04
N PHE A 449 12.98 19.15 2.06
CA PHE A 449 12.66 19.38 0.64
C PHE A 449 11.45 18.58 0.13
N HIS A 450 11.07 17.49 0.79
CA HIS A 450 9.88 16.71 0.46
C HIS A 450 8.61 17.50 0.68
N ARG A 451 8.66 18.54 1.52
CA ARG A 451 7.54 19.46 1.73
C ARG A 451 7.01 20.07 0.42
N ALA A 452 7.85 20.19 -0.62
CA ALA A 452 7.44 20.67 -1.94
C ALA A 452 6.55 19.67 -2.73
N LEU A 453 6.53 18.40 -2.33
CA LEU A 453 5.75 17.31 -2.93
C LEU A 453 4.32 17.25 -2.39
N ARG A 454 4.06 17.74 -1.17
CA ARG A 454 2.75 17.68 -0.51
C ARG A 454 1.62 18.12 -1.47
N GLY A 455 0.66 17.21 -1.69
CA GLY A 455 -0.53 17.45 -2.53
C GLY A 455 -0.28 17.34 -4.04
N ARG A 456 0.83 16.74 -4.48
CA ARG A 456 1.18 16.59 -5.91
C ARG A 456 1.43 15.15 -6.35
N THR A 457 1.51 14.24 -5.40
CA THR A 457 1.86 12.84 -5.60
C THR A 457 0.64 11.91 -5.72
N GLY A 458 -0.55 12.37 -5.31
CA GLY A 458 -1.79 11.57 -5.28
C GLY A 458 -2.61 11.54 -6.59
N GLY A 459 -1.96 11.59 -7.76
CA GLY A 459 -2.61 11.63 -9.08
C GLY A 459 -3.20 10.29 -9.55
N GLU A 460 -2.74 9.76 -10.69
CA GLU A 460 -3.28 8.57 -11.38
C GLU A 460 -3.10 7.22 -10.64
N GLY A 461 -2.88 7.23 -9.32
CA GLY A 461 -2.33 6.10 -8.58
C GLY A 461 -0.81 5.96 -8.80
N GLY A 462 -0.16 5.11 -8.02
CA GLY A 462 1.29 4.93 -8.08
C GLY A 462 1.81 4.06 -6.94
N SER A 463 3.11 3.77 -6.97
CA SER A 463 3.86 3.16 -5.86
C SER A 463 4.87 4.15 -5.28
N PHE A 464 5.52 3.79 -4.18
CA PHE A 464 6.72 4.46 -3.66
C PHE A 464 7.71 4.85 -4.77
N TRP A 465 7.89 3.99 -5.78
CA TRP A 465 8.83 4.22 -6.88
C TRP A 465 8.42 5.35 -7.82
N THR A 466 7.13 5.48 -8.12
CA THR A 466 6.60 6.59 -8.95
C THR A 466 6.59 7.91 -8.20
N TRP A 467 6.35 7.87 -6.88
CA TRP A 467 6.53 9.04 -6.00
C TRP A 467 7.98 9.51 -6.02
N ARG A 468 8.93 8.57 -5.99
CA ARG A 468 10.37 8.84 -5.98
C ARG A 468 10.85 9.61 -7.21
N GLU A 469 10.24 9.41 -8.38
CA GLU A 469 10.55 10.19 -9.59
C GLU A 469 10.21 11.68 -9.43
N GLN A 470 9.08 12.00 -8.78
CA GLN A 470 8.69 13.38 -8.49
C GLN A 470 9.59 14.02 -7.45
N MET A 471 9.99 13.24 -6.43
CA MET A 471 10.99 13.64 -5.45
C MET A 471 12.32 13.99 -6.13
N TYR A 472 12.78 13.16 -7.07
CA TYR A 472 13.97 13.41 -7.86
C TYR A 472 13.89 14.68 -8.72
N ALA A 473 12.71 15.00 -9.25
CA ALA A 473 12.51 16.24 -10.00
C ALA A 473 12.67 17.50 -9.13
N VAL A 474 12.24 17.46 -7.87
CA VAL A 474 12.48 18.55 -6.90
C VAL A 474 13.97 18.60 -6.51
N ALA A 475 14.53 17.46 -6.11
CA ALA A 475 15.93 17.35 -5.71
C ALA A 475 16.89 17.83 -6.80
N ALA A 476 16.57 17.64 -8.09
CA ALA A 476 17.39 18.10 -9.21
C ALA A 476 17.47 19.63 -9.34
N ARG A 477 16.49 20.37 -8.82
CA ARG A 477 16.37 21.83 -8.99
C ARG A 477 16.91 22.65 -7.83
N LEU A 478 17.19 22.01 -6.70
CA LEU A 478 17.65 22.69 -5.50
C LEU A 478 19.14 23.04 -5.56
N ASP A 479 19.44 24.23 -5.08
CA ASP A 479 20.77 24.77 -4.75
C ASP A 479 20.74 25.28 -3.28
N PRO A 480 21.86 25.74 -2.70
CA PRO A 480 21.87 26.17 -1.31
C PRO A 480 20.89 27.30 -0.98
N ASP A 481 20.70 28.27 -1.88
CA ASP A 481 19.82 29.42 -1.65
C ASP A 481 18.33 29.02 -1.69
N SER A 482 17.96 28.23 -2.70
CA SER A 482 16.58 27.72 -2.83
C SER A 482 16.25 26.69 -1.75
N TYR A 483 17.22 25.89 -1.31
CA TYR A 483 17.03 24.96 -0.20
C TYR A 483 16.87 25.70 1.14
N LEU A 484 17.68 26.73 1.40
CA LEU A 484 17.50 27.62 2.56
C LEU A 484 16.10 28.22 2.58
N ALA A 485 15.62 28.75 1.46
CA ALA A 485 14.29 29.35 1.38
C ALA A 485 13.17 28.34 1.68
N LEU A 486 13.25 27.13 1.10
CA LEU A 486 12.28 26.07 1.32
C LEU A 486 12.33 25.56 2.77
N ALA A 487 13.50 25.18 3.26
CA ALA A 487 13.67 24.64 4.60
C ALA A 487 13.28 25.65 5.68
N ARG A 488 13.61 26.94 5.52
CA ARG A 488 13.18 27.99 6.46
C ARG A 488 11.66 28.05 6.58
N ALA A 489 10.96 27.98 5.45
CA ALA A 489 9.51 28.00 5.41
C ALA A 489 8.91 26.70 5.99
N THR A 490 9.51 25.54 5.70
CA THR A 490 9.11 24.24 6.27
C THR A 490 9.29 24.22 7.79
N TYR A 491 10.44 24.63 8.31
CA TYR A 491 10.69 24.66 9.76
C TYR A 491 9.82 25.68 10.49
N ALA A 492 9.46 26.80 9.86
CA ALA A 492 8.49 27.73 10.40
C ALA A 492 7.07 27.14 10.45
N GLU A 493 6.69 26.29 9.49
CA GLU A 493 5.43 25.51 9.54
C GLU A 493 5.45 24.51 10.70
N LEU A 494 6.56 23.77 10.88
CA LEU A 494 6.71 22.85 12.01
C LEU A 494 6.67 23.59 13.36
N ALA A 495 7.31 24.75 13.46
CA ALA A 495 7.23 25.60 14.64
C ALA A 495 5.79 26.05 14.94
N LEU A 496 5.01 26.43 13.92
CA LEU A 496 3.57 26.71 14.08
C LEU A 496 2.78 25.53 14.64
N ALA A 497 3.23 24.30 14.36
CA ALA A 497 2.62 23.07 14.85
C ALA A 497 3.16 22.59 16.21
N GLY A 498 4.01 23.37 16.88
CA GLY A 498 4.55 23.02 18.20
C GLY A 498 5.92 22.35 18.20
N VAL A 499 6.54 22.14 17.04
CA VAL A 499 7.87 21.54 16.96
C VAL A 499 8.93 22.54 17.42
N THR A 500 9.77 22.12 18.37
CA THR A 500 10.89 22.93 18.88
C THR A 500 12.25 22.37 18.52
N CYS A 501 12.32 21.12 18.05
CA CYS A 501 13.52 20.46 17.58
C CYS A 501 13.20 19.57 16.37
N VAL A 502 14.04 19.63 15.33
CA VAL A 502 13.91 18.84 14.10
C VAL A 502 15.13 17.94 13.91
N GLY A 503 14.91 16.65 13.67
CA GLY A 503 15.89 15.71 13.15
C GLY A 503 15.87 15.72 11.63
N GLU A 504 16.73 16.53 11.01
CA GLU A 504 16.78 16.63 9.55
C GLU A 504 17.66 15.52 8.99
N PHE A 505 17.04 14.53 8.36
CA PHE A 505 17.71 13.43 7.68
C PHE A 505 18.09 13.91 6.27
N SER A 506 19.32 14.41 6.16
CA SER A 506 19.77 15.18 5.00
C SER A 506 20.70 14.37 4.11
N TYR A 507 20.23 14.03 2.91
CA TYR A 507 21.00 13.29 1.91
C TYR A 507 21.23 14.07 0.60
N LEU A 508 20.94 15.37 0.55
CA LEU A 508 21.18 16.20 -0.65
C LEU A 508 22.41 17.09 -0.45
N HIS A 509 23.59 16.62 -0.85
CA HIS A 509 24.87 17.23 -0.49
C HIS A 509 25.50 18.07 -1.59
N HIS A 510 25.35 17.66 -2.85
CA HIS A 510 26.21 18.12 -3.93
C HIS A 510 25.45 18.90 -5.03
N PRO A 511 26.14 19.62 -5.93
CA PRO A 511 25.52 20.36 -7.03
C PRO A 511 24.76 19.46 -8.01
N ALA A 512 23.88 20.07 -8.82
CA ALA A 512 23.23 19.38 -9.93
C ALA A 512 24.28 18.84 -10.93
N GLY A 513 24.18 17.55 -11.26
CA GLY A 513 25.17 16.85 -12.10
C GLY A 513 26.37 16.24 -11.36
N GLY A 514 26.39 16.31 -10.02
CA GLY A 514 27.46 15.74 -9.18
C GLY A 514 28.60 16.74 -8.90
N GLY A 515 29.69 16.25 -8.31
CA GLY A 515 30.85 17.06 -7.92
C GLY A 515 30.74 17.66 -6.52
N ARG A 516 31.52 18.71 -6.22
CA ARG A 516 31.54 19.36 -4.90
C ARG A 516 31.36 20.87 -5.02
N TYR A 517 30.61 21.46 -4.11
CA TYR A 517 30.60 22.91 -3.91
C TYR A 517 31.95 23.40 -3.37
N ALA A 518 32.20 24.70 -3.43
CA ALA A 518 33.40 25.30 -2.83
C ALA A 518 33.47 25.07 -1.32
N ASP A 519 32.33 25.21 -0.64
CA ASP A 519 32.13 24.65 0.70
C ASP A 519 31.45 23.27 0.54
N PRO A 520 32.10 22.15 0.90
CA PRO A 520 31.53 20.83 0.73
C PRO A 520 30.22 20.63 1.51
N ASN A 521 29.95 21.44 2.54
CA ASN A 521 28.76 21.38 3.38
C ASN A 521 27.72 22.47 3.06
N ALA A 522 27.80 23.13 1.89
CA ALA A 522 26.91 24.26 1.56
C ALA A 522 25.39 23.97 1.70
N MET A 523 24.94 22.76 1.36
CA MET A 523 23.54 22.35 1.54
C MET A 523 23.18 22.15 3.03
N SER A 524 24.08 21.56 3.80
CA SER A 524 23.94 21.40 5.25
C SER A 524 23.91 22.77 5.96
N GLU A 525 24.76 23.71 5.55
CA GLU A 525 24.76 25.08 6.08
C GLU A 525 23.46 25.83 5.79
N ALA A 526 22.84 25.60 4.62
CA ALA A 526 21.52 26.15 4.31
C ALA A 526 20.44 25.65 5.28
N LEU A 527 20.47 24.36 5.66
CA LEU A 527 19.55 23.79 6.65
C LEU A 527 19.81 24.33 8.06
N VAL A 528 21.07 24.46 8.46
CA VAL A 528 21.46 25.05 9.74
C VAL A 528 20.95 26.49 9.86
N GLN A 529 21.15 27.30 8.81
CA GLN A 529 20.64 28.67 8.77
C GLN A 529 19.12 28.72 8.77
N ALA A 530 18.45 27.84 8.02
CA ALA A 530 16.99 27.73 7.99
C ALA A 530 16.40 27.47 9.38
N ALA A 531 16.98 26.53 10.13
CA ALA A 531 16.52 26.20 11.49
C ALA A 531 16.72 27.37 12.46
N ALA A 532 17.89 28.04 12.39
CA ALA A 532 18.17 29.23 13.19
C ALA A 532 17.18 30.37 12.91
N ASP A 533 16.85 30.60 11.63
CA ASP A 533 15.87 31.62 11.20
C ASP A 533 14.45 31.29 11.66
N ALA A 534 14.04 30.02 11.54
CA ALA A 534 12.76 29.54 12.05
C ALA A 534 12.71 29.54 13.59
N GLY A 535 13.87 29.54 14.25
CA GLY A 535 13.97 29.55 15.70
C GLY A 535 13.73 28.19 16.35
N VAL A 536 13.91 27.11 15.60
CA VAL A 536 13.89 25.72 16.11
C VAL A 536 15.31 25.21 16.30
N ARG A 537 15.48 24.20 17.15
CA ARG A 537 16.74 23.44 17.22
C ARG A 537 16.83 22.44 16.09
N LEU A 538 18.06 22.12 15.69
CA LEU A 538 18.35 21.19 14.63
C LEU A 538 19.29 20.09 15.14
N THR A 539 18.92 18.85 14.89
CA THR A 539 19.85 17.74 14.82
C THR A 539 20.00 17.39 13.35
N LEU A 540 21.11 17.80 12.75
CA LEU A 540 21.42 17.48 11.37
C LEU A 540 21.95 16.04 11.32
N LEU A 541 21.14 15.14 10.81
CA LEU A 541 21.47 13.75 10.57
C LEU A 541 22.01 13.66 9.13
N ASP A 542 23.28 14.07 8.95
CA ASP A 542 23.92 14.01 7.63
C ASP A 542 24.01 12.55 7.19
N THR A 543 23.41 12.26 6.05
CA THR A 543 23.13 10.88 5.64
C THR A 543 24.19 10.36 4.67
N CYS A 544 24.72 9.18 4.97
CA CYS A 544 25.57 8.41 4.08
C CYS A 544 24.71 7.66 3.04
N TYR A 545 25.00 7.88 1.76
CA TYR A 545 24.34 7.25 0.61
C TYR A 545 25.40 6.93 -0.45
N LEU A 546 25.60 5.66 -0.79
CA LEU A 546 26.73 5.19 -1.61
C LEU A 546 26.31 4.30 -2.80
N ALA A 547 25.18 3.60 -2.72
CA ALA A 547 24.73 2.66 -3.74
C ALA A 547 23.26 2.86 -4.15
N GLY A 548 22.93 2.50 -5.39
CA GLY A 548 21.58 2.51 -5.94
C GLY A 548 20.72 1.30 -5.54
N GLY A 549 21.34 0.28 -4.95
CA GLY A 549 20.72 -0.97 -4.51
C GLY A 549 21.65 -1.79 -3.60
N PRO A 550 21.11 -2.79 -2.88
CA PRO A 550 21.83 -3.57 -1.86
C PRO A 550 22.94 -4.46 -2.44
N ASP A 551 22.96 -4.66 -3.76
CA ASP A 551 23.99 -5.36 -4.53
C ASP A 551 25.20 -4.47 -4.88
N GLY A 552 25.20 -3.20 -4.44
CA GLY A 552 26.24 -2.22 -4.78
C GLY A 552 26.05 -1.58 -6.15
N ALA A 553 24.83 -1.62 -6.73
CA ALA A 553 24.54 -0.99 -8.01
C ALA A 553 24.97 0.50 -8.04
N PRO A 554 25.52 1.01 -9.15
CA PRO A 554 26.01 2.38 -9.24
C PRO A 554 24.86 3.39 -9.22
N LEU A 555 25.09 4.53 -8.56
CA LEU A 555 24.15 5.64 -8.47
C LEU A 555 23.82 6.23 -9.84
N GLN A 556 22.54 6.55 -10.07
CA GLN A 556 22.06 7.10 -11.34
C GLN A 556 21.43 8.48 -11.15
N GLY A 557 21.61 9.35 -12.16
CA GLY A 557 20.95 10.65 -12.23
C GLY A 557 21.14 11.50 -10.97
N VAL A 558 20.05 11.92 -10.34
CA VAL A 558 20.07 12.81 -9.17
C VAL A 558 20.71 12.16 -7.95
N GLN A 559 20.78 10.83 -7.86
CA GLN A 559 21.40 10.13 -6.72
C GLN A 559 22.90 10.44 -6.59
N GLN A 560 23.55 10.86 -7.67
CA GLN A 560 24.95 11.32 -7.64
C GLN A 560 25.11 12.57 -6.76
N ARG A 561 24.02 13.30 -6.47
CA ARG A 561 24.04 14.43 -5.55
C ARG A 561 24.09 14.02 -4.08
N PHE A 562 23.85 12.74 -3.78
CA PHE A 562 23.69 12.23 -2.43
C PHE A 562 24.97 11.60 -1.87
N SER A 563 25.97 11.36 -2.71
CA SER A 563 27.10 10.50 -2.37
C SER A 563 28.43 11.22 -2.38
N ASP A 564 29.19 11.00 -1.31
CA ASP A 564 30.59 11.41 -1.21
C ASP A 564 31.57 10.42 -1.89
N GLY A 565 31.05 9.31 -2.44
CA GLY A 565 31.83 8.25 -3.08
C GLY A 565 32.02 7.02 -2.18
N ASP A 566 32.47 7.22 -0.94
CA ASP A 566 32.63 6.19 0.09
C ASP A 566 32.34 6.73 1.50
N ALA A 567 32.28 5.84 2.50
CA ALA A 567 31.96 6.24 3.87
C ALA A 567 33.06 7.06 4.54
N ASP A 568 34.33 6.89 4.16
CA ASP A 568 35.45 7.66 4.71
C ASP A 568 35.39 9.13 4.25
N ALA A 569 35.12 9.36 2.97
CA ALA A 569 34.93 10.69 2.40
C ALA A 569 33.69 11.38 2.97
N TRP A 570 32.60 10.64 3.16
CA TRP A 570 31.41 11.12 3.87
C TRP A 570 31.75 11.52 5.31
N ALA A 571 32.41 10.63 6.07
CA ALA A 571 32.79 10.90 7.46
C ALA A 571 33.72 12.12 7.59
N ALA A 572 34.66 12.29 6.67
CA ALA A 572 35.55 13.44 6.62
C ALA A 572 34.77 14.76 6.37
N ARG A 573 33.77 14.75 5.47
CA ARG A 573 32.91 15.93 5.23
C ARG A 573 32.08 16.29 6.46
N VAL A 574 31.46 15.29 7.10
CA VAL A 574 30.65 15.49 8.31
C VAL A 574 31.47 15.97 9.50
N ALA A 575 32.70 15.47 9.66
CA ALA A 575 33.62 15.90 10.72
C ALA A 575 34.04 17.38 10.60
N ALA A 576 33.93 17.98 9.40
CA ALA A 576 34.25 19.38 9.18
C ALA A 576 33.14 20.36 9.65
N LEU A 577 31.93 19.86 9.98
CA LEU A 577 30.83 20.69 10.45
C LEU A 577 31.08 21.18 11.90
N PRO A 578 31.08 22.50 12.15
CA PRO A 578 31.36 23.04 13.47
C PRO A 578 30.17 22.89 14.42
N ALA A 579 30.44 22.66 15.70
CA ALA A 579 29.42 22.72 16.74
C ALA A 579 28.89 24.16 16.91
N ARG A 580 27.57 24.32 17.09
CA ARG A 580 26.90 25.61 17.30
C ARG A 580 25.80 25.46 18.34
N GLU A 581 25.43 26.56 18.99
CA GLU A 581 24.25 26.56 19.86
C GLU A 581 22.99 26.22 19.05
N GLY A 582 22.13 25.36 19.59
CA GLY A 582 20.93 24.90 18.91
C GLY A 582 21.17 23.88 17.78
N LEU A 583 22.41 23.47 17.54
CA LEU A 583 22.79 22.47 16.53
C LEU A 583 23.43 21.25 17.19
N ARG A 584 22.90 20.06 16.88
CA ARG A 584 23.64 18.80 16.97
C ARG A 584 23.91 18.29 15.57
N ILE A 585 25.06 17.68 15.40
CA ILE A 585 25.39 16.94 14.21
C ILE A 585 25.35 15.47 14.63
N GLY A 586 24.45 14.72 14.02
CA GLY A 586 24.40 13.27 14.09
C GLY A 586 24.88 12.67 12.78
N ALA A 587 24.61 11.39 12.60
CA ALA A 587 24.87 10.64 11.40
C ALA A 587 23.61 9.89 10.97
N ALA A 588 23.53 9.55 9.70
CA ALA A 588 22.53 8.61 9.23
C ALA A 588 23.10 7.62 8.22
N VAL A 589 22.69 6.37 8.32
CA VAL A 589 22.75 5.41 7.20
C VAL A 589 21.46 5.64 6.41
N HIS A 590 21.51 5.94 5.11
CA HIS A 590 20.25 6.11 4.37
C HIS A 590 19.37 4.86 4.51
N SER A 591 19.87 3.70 4.09
CA SER A 591 19.25 2.39 4.37
C SER A 591 20.25 1.27 4.08
N ALA A 592 19.92 0.04 4.46
CA ALA A 592 20.68 -1.15 4.08
C ALA A 592 20.78 -1.37 2.55
N ARG A 593 19.95 -0.69 1.76
CA ARG A 593 20.05 -0.67 0.28
C ARG A 593 21.09 0.31 -0.23
N ALA A 594 21.26 1.43 0.47
CA ALA A 594 22.02 2.57 -0.04
C ALA A 594 23.45 2.62 0.50
N VAL A 595 23.80 1.82 1.51
CA VAL A 595 25.16 1.73 2.05
C VAL A 595 25.61 0.27 1.98
N PRO A 596 26.65 -0.05 1.18
CA PRO A 596 27.22 -1.40 1.11
C PRO A 596 27.65 -1.93 2.48
N ALA A 597 27.52 -3.25 2.67
CA ALA A 597 27.77 -3.90 3.96
C ALA A 597 29.17 -3.62 4.53
N ASP A 598 30.20 -3.61 3.67
CA ASP A 598 31.59 -3.33 4.04
C ASP A 598 31.84 -1.87 4.47
N GLN A 599 30.90 -0.96 4.20
CA GLN A 599 30.98 0.46 4.55
C GLN A 599 30.17 0.82 5.82
N LEU A 600 29.25 -0.05 6.25
CA LEU A 600 28.35 0.21 7.40
C LEU A 600 29.11 0.45 8.71
N ALA A 601 30.16 -0.34 8.97
CA ALA A 601 30.96 -0.21 10.19
C ALA A 601 31.69 1.14 10.27
N THR A 602 32.11 1.70 9.12
CA THR A 602 32.72 3.03 9.04
C THR A 602 31.72 4.12 9.42
N VAL A 603 30.48 4.01 8.95
CA VAL A 603 29.40 4.94 9.31
C VAL A 603 29.09 4.86 10.81
N ALA A 604 28.98 3.64 11.35
CA ALA A 604 28.76 3.41 12.78
C ALA A 604 29.90 4.00 13.64
N ALA A 605 31.16 3.83 13.21
CA ALA A 605 32.31 4.40 13.89
C ALA A 605 32.30 5.93 13.89
N ALA A 606 31.96 6.56 12.76
CA ALA A 606 31.85 8.02 12.65
C ALA A 606 30.70 8.61 13.50
N ALA A 607 29.68 7.80 13.80
CA ALA A 607 28.54 8.18 14.62
C ALA A 607 28.76 8.02 16.13
N GLN A 608 29.86 7.42 16.58
CA GLN A 608 30.09 7.14 18.00
C GLN A 608 29.89 8.37 18.90
N GLY A 609 29.03 8.23 19.91
CA GLY A 609 28.70 9.30 20.86
C GLY A 609 27.79 10.39 20.29
N ARG A 610 27.17 10.16 19.13
CA ARG A 610 26.23 11.06 18.45
C ARG A 610 24.99 10.26 18.04
N PRO A 611 23.83 10.93 17.83
CA PRO A 611 22.66 10.25 17.30
C PRO A 611 22.94 9.63 15.93
N LEU A 612 22.52 8.38 15.75
CA LEU A 612 22.58 7.64 14.49
C LEU A 612 21.16 7.28 14.05
N HIS A 613 20.77 7.62 12.82
CA HIS A 613 19.44 7.28 12.30
C HIS A 613 19.57 6.39 11.06
N VAL A 614 18.57 5.56 10.80
CA VAL A 614 18.55 4.69 9.61
C VAL A 614 17.13 4.40 9.15
N HIS A 615 16.83 4.53 7.86
CA HIS A 615 15.60 3.95 7.32
C HIS A 615 15.72 2.43 7.35
N LEU A 616 14.77 1.78 8.02
CA LEU A 616 14.81 0.36 8.27
C LEU A 616 13.46 -0.28 7.99
N SER A 617 13.43 -1.23 7.06
CA SER A 617 12.28 -2.14 6.89
C SER A 617 10.96 -1.38 6.65
N GLU A 618 11.04 -0.31 5.87
CA GLU A 618 9.89 0.54 5.48
C GLU A 618 8.96 -0.19 4.50
N GLN A 619 9.53 -0.92 3.53
CA GLN A 619 8.81 -1.58 2.44
C GLN A 619 9.20 -3.07 2.36
N PRO A 620 8.28 -4.00 2.03
CA PRO A 620 8.62 -5.42 1.89
C PRO A 620 9.68 -5.66 0.80
N ALA A 621 9.63 -4.88 -0.28
CA ALA A 621 10.60 -4.92 -1.36
C ALA A 621 12.02 -4.56 -0.92
N GLU A 622 12.18 -3.71 0.11
CA GLU A 622 13.50 -3.47 0.71
C GLU A 622 14.03 -4.73 1.38
N ASN A 623 13.20 -5.37 2.22
CA ASN A 623 13.58 -6.58 2.94
C ASN A 623 13.95 -7.71 1.98
N GLU A 624 13.13 -7.92 0.95
CA GLU A 624 13.39 -8.93 -0.08
C GLU A 624 14.70 -8.68 -0.82
N ALA A 625 14.97 -7.44 -1.23
CA ALA A 625 16.18 -7.09 -1.97
C ALA A 625 17.44 -7.24 -1.10
N VAL A 626 17.40 -6.80 0.16
CA VAL A 626 18.53 -6.96 1.10
C VAL A 626 18.74 -8.43 1.43
N LEU A 627 17.67 -9.19 1.66
CA LEU A 627 17.75 -10.64 1.89
C LEU A 627 18.34 -11.39 0.70
N ALA A 628 17.95 -11.05 -0.53
CA ALA A 628 18.50 -11.65 -1.74
C ALA A 628 19.99 -11.34 -1.91
N ALA A 629 20.42 -10.11 -1.62
CA ALA A 629 21.81 -9.68 -1.76
C ALA A 629 22.74 -10.19 -0.65
N THR A 630 22.24 -10.32 0.59
CA THR A 630 23.08 -10.52 1.78
C THR A 630 22.73 -11.76 2.61
N SER A 631 21.62 -12.44 2.31
CA SER A 631 21.07 -13.52 3.15
C SER A 631 20.78 -13.10 4.60
N ARG A 632 20.51 -11.80 4.82
CA ARG A 632 20.12 -11.19 6.10
C ARG A 632 18.91 -10.29 5.93
N THR A 633 18.10 -10.16 6.97
CA THR A 633 17.15 -9.03 7.04
C THR A 633 17.93 -7.72 7.15
N PRO A 634 17.36 -6.57 6.79
CA PRO A 634 18.00 -5.27 7.02
C PRO A 634 18.44 -5.08 8.48
N THR A 635 17.61 -5.48 9.44
CA THR A 635 17.93 -5.37 10.88
C THR A 635 19.13 -6.23 11.25
N ALA A 636 19.16 -7.50 10.80
CA ALA A 636 20.26 -8.41 11.09
C ALA A 636 21.58 -7.91 10.49
N LEU A 637 21.55 -7.40 9.25
CA LEU A 637 22.72 -6.83 8.59
C LEU A 637 23.27 -5.62 9.38
N LEU A 638 22.40 -4.67 9.75
CA LEU A 638 22.81 -3.50 10.54
C LEU A 638 23.36 -3.89 11.92
N ALA A 639 22.79 -4.93 12.56
CA ALA A 639 23.29 -5.45 13.83
C ALA A 639 24.69 -6.05 13.69
N GLU A 640 24.92 -6.87 12.66
CA GLU A 640 26.22 -7.51 12.39
C GLU A 640 27.34 -6.48 12.17
N HIS A 641 27.01 -5.31 11.62
CA HIS A 641 27.96 -4.23 11.36
C HIS A 641 28.02 -3.15 12.46
N GLY A 642 27.38 -3.39 13.61
CA GLY A 642 27.46 -2.50 14.78
C GLY A 642 26.73 -1.17 14.62
N VAL A 643 25.79 -1.07 13.68
CA VAL A 643 24.96 0.13 13.48
C VAL A 643 23.88 0.25 14.55
N LEU A 644 23.33 -0.88 15.02
CA LEU A 644 22.27 -0.89 16.02
C LEU A 644 22.81 -0.71 17.44
N GLY A 645 22.13 0.11 18.24
CA GLY A 645 22.58 0.48 19.58
C GLY A 645 21.68 1.54 20.24
N PRO A 646 21.98 1.94 21.49
CA PRO A 646 21.13 2.85 22.28
C PRO A 646 21.06 4.29 21.75
N ASP A 647 22.03 4.70 20.93
CA ASP A 647 22.05 6.00 20.24
C ASP A 647 21.48 5.92 18.83
N THR A 648 20.99 4.73 18.42
CA THR A 648 20.46 4.47 17.09
C THR A 648 18.94 4.51 17.08
N ILE A 649 18.38 5.14 16.04
CA ILE A 649 16.95 5.22 15.77
C ILE A 649 16.66 4.59 14.41
N ALA A 650 15.89 3.50 14.41
CA ALA A 650 15.33 2.90 13.22
C ALA A 650 14.06 3.67 12.83
N VAL A 651 14.09 4.31 11.66
CA VAL A 651 12.95 5.01 11.09
C VAL A 651 12.06 4.00 10.37
N HIS A 652 10.74 4.14 10.55
CA HIS A 652 9.68 3.24 10.06
C HIS A 652 9.61 1.92 10.83
N ALA A 653 10.51 0.98 10.54
CA ALA A 653 10.53 -0.36 11.13
C ALA A 653 9.15 -1.08 11.01
N VAL A 654 8.56 -1.02 9.81
CA VAL A 654 7.18 -1.48 9.54
C VAL A 654 7.12 -2.99 9.34
N HIS A 655 8.06 -3.59 8.60
CA HIS A 655 8.02 -5.00 8.22
C HIS A 655 9.03 -5.86 8.98
N LEU A 656 8.90 -5.92 10.30
CA LEU A 656 9.83 -6.67 11.15
C LEU A 656 9.41 -8.12 11.33
N THR A 657 10.40 -9.02 11.33
CA THR A 657 10.25 -10.39 11.84
C THR A 657 10.32 -10.40 13.38
N ASP A 658 10.05 -11.57 13.98
CA ASP A 658 10.15 -11.74 15.42
C ASP A 658 11.56 -11.49 15.95
N ASP A 659 12.56 -12.00 15.22
CA ASP A 659 13.98 -11.84 15.55
C ASP A 659 14.44 -10.39 15.38
N ASP A 660 13.89 -9.66 14.40
CA ASP A 660 14.20 -8.24 14.23
C ASP A 660 13.72 -7.42 15.44
N VAL A 661 12.50 -7.67 15.92
CA VAL A 661 11.96 -7.02 17.13
C VAL A 661 12.83 -7.33 18.36
N ALA A 662 13.21 -8.60 18.53
CA ALA A 662 14.08 -9.02 19.62
C ALA A 662 15.46 -8.36 19.54
N THR A 663 16.01 -8.21 18.34
CA THR A 663 17.31 -7.57 18.10
C THR A 663 17.27 -6.07 18.42
N LEU A 664 16.23 -5.34 17.99
CA LEU A 664 16.06 -3.93 18.31
C LEU A 664 15.94 -3.72 19.83
N ALA A 665 15.16 -4.57 20.51
CA ALA A 665 15.04 -4.53 21.97
C ALA A 665 16.38 -4.83 22.67
N ALA A 666 17.08 -5.89 22.25
CA ALA A 666 18.34 -6.31 22.87
C ALA A 666 19.47 -5.28 22.72
N THR A 667 19.49 -4.55 21.60
CA THR A 667 20.48 -3.48 21.33
C THR A 667 20.10 -2.15 21.96
N GLY A 668 18.88 -2.00 22.48
CA GLY A 668 18.35 -0.74 22.97
C GLY A 668 18.06 0.29 21.87
N THR A 669 17.98 -0.15 20.62
CA THR A 669 17.69 0.70 19.46
C THR A 669 16.28 1.24 19.56
N GLY A 670 16.12 2.56 19.39
CA GLY A 670 14.79 3.20 19.34
C GLY A 670 14.16 3.11 17.96
N VAL A 671 12.85 3.36 17.88
CA VAL A 671 12.10 3.43 16.61
C VAL A 671 11.41 4.78 16.47
N CYS A 672 11.48 5.36 15.28
CA CYS A 672 10.74 6.55 14.89
C CYS A 672 9.61 6.15 13.93
N ALA A 673 8.36 6.23 14.41
CA ALA A 673 7.19 6.00 13.56
C ALA A 673 6.81 7.29 12.82
N CYS A 674 6.45 7.17 11.55
CA CYS A 674 6.02 8.28 10.69
C CYS A 674 4.63 8.01 10.08
N PRO A 675 3.56 7.82 10.89
CA PRO A 675 2.34 7.15 10.44
C PRO A 675 1.61 7.80 9.25
N SER A 676 1.63 9.13 9.13
CA SER A 676 1.00 9.79 7.97
C SER A 676 1.74 9.55 6.66
N THR A 677 3.06 9.53 6.72
CA THR A 677 3.91 9.22 5.58
C THR A 677 3.78 7.76 5.22
N GLU A 678 3.84 6.87 6.22
CA GLU A 678 3.65 5.43 6.04
C GLU A 678 2.29 5.10 5.41
N ALA A 679 1.24 5.83 5.78
CA ALA A 679 -0.07 5.71 5.17
C ALA A 679 -0.14 6.27 3.73
N ASP A 680 0.51 7.40 3.46
CA ASP A 680 0.52 8.04 2.13
C ASP A 680 1.33 7.24 1.11
N LEU A 681 2.46 6.64 1.54
CA LEU A 681 3.32 5.78 0.72
C LEU A 681 2.84 4.32 0.66
N ALA A 682 1.81 3.99 1.43
CA ALA A 682 1.25 2.65 1.56
C ALA A 682 2.29 1.60 2.02
N ASP A 683 3.10 1.96 3.02
CA ASP A 683 4.08 1.08 3.66
C ASP A 683 3.34 -0.03 4.43
N GLY A 684 2.39 0.36 5.28
CA GLY A 684 1.63 -0.55 6.13
C GLY A 684 1.45 0.01 7.54
N ILE A 685 1.08 -0.86 8.48
CA ILE A 685 0.98 -0.51 9.91
C ILE A 685 2.11 -1.25 10.62
N GLY A 686 3.11 -0.51 11.11
CA GLY A 686 4.21 -1.11 11.85
C GLY A 686 3.79 -1.76 13.17
N PRO A 687 4.54 -2.75 13.69
CA PRO A 687 4.22 -3.47 14.93
C PRO A 687 4.58 -2.65 16.18
N PHE A 688 4.22 -1.35 16.21
CA PHE A 688 4.68 -0.40 17.22
C PHE A 688 4.25 -0.76 18.64
N ARG A 689 3.04 -1.31 18.83
CA ARG A 689 2.60 -1.78 20.15
C ARG A 689 3.50 -2.91 20.65
N ARG A 690 3.79 -3.87 19.78
CA ARG A 690 4.66 -5.00 20.08
C ARG A 690 6.10 -4.55 20.36
N LEU A 691 6.62 -3.58 19.61
CA LEU A 691 7.93 -2.97 19.86
C LEU A 691 7.96 -2.31 21.25
N ALA A 692 6.93 -1.53 21.60
CA ALA A 692 6.82 -0.92 22.92
C ALA A 692 6.75 -1.97 24.05
N ASP A 693 5.99 -3.05 23.86
CA ASP A 693 5.91 -4.17 24.81
C ASP A 693 7.24 -4.90 24.98
N ALA A 694 8.08 -4.95 23.93
CA ALA A 694 9.44 -5.46 23.98
C ALA A 694 10.45 -4.48 24.62
N GLY A 695 10.01 -3.28 25.02
CA GLY A 695 10.87 -2.26 25.64
C GLY A 695 11.60 -1.36 24.65
N VAL A 696 11.26 -1.39 23.36
CA VAL A 696 11.83 -0.50 22.34
C VAL A 696 11.29 0.93 22.53
N PRO A 697 12.15 1.95 22.72
CA PRO A 697 11.71 3.34 22.81
C PRO A 697 11.08 3.82 21.50
N LEU A 698 9.92 4.48 21.59
CA LEU A 698 9.24 5.04 20.42
C LEU A 698 9.29 6.58 20.41
N CYS A 699 9.50 7.15 19.23
CA CYS A 699 9.33 8.57 18.93
C CYS A 699 8.60 8.76 17.59
N LEU A 700 8.32 10.00 17.22
CA LEU A 700 7.50 10.34 16.05
C LEU A 700 8.25 11.27 15.10
N GLY A 701 8.00 11.12 13.80
CA GLY A 701 8.53 11.97 12.74
C GLY A 701 7.45 12.37 11.72
N SER A 702 7.63 13.52 11.08
CA SER A 702 6.75 13.98 9.98
C SER A 702 7.25 13.57 8.59
N ASP A 703 8.53 13.21 8.50
CA ASP A 703 9.18 12.60 7.32
C ASP A 703 8.98 13.41 6.02
N GLN A 704 8.25 12.88 5.02
CA GLN A 704 8.00 13.59 3.75
C GLN A 704 7.10 14.82 3.91
N HIS A 705 6.62 15.06 5.14
CA HIS A 705 5.73 16.13 5.50
C HIS A 705 4.41 16.06 4.73
N VAL A 706 3.71 14.93 4.70
CA VAL A 706 2.31 14.85 4.22
C VAL A 706 1.44 15.84 5.00
N ARG A 707 1.71 15.91 6.30
CA ARG A 707 1.26 16.95 7.23
C ARG A 707 2.42 17.29 8.18
N GLY A 708 2.53 18.54 8.59
CA GLY A 708 3.49 18.98 9.60
C GLY A 708 2.85 19.01 10.98
N ASP A 709 2.15 17.94 11.38
CA ASP A 709 1.33 17.90 12.61
C ASP A 709 1.65 16.66 13.44
N LEU A 710 2.57 16.79 14.40
CA LEU A 710 2.97 15.68 15.27
C LEU A 710 1.86 15.20 16.20
N LEU A 711 0.92 16.07 16.62
CA LEU A 711 -0.25 15.63 17.38
C LEU A 711 -1.12 14.69 16.52
N GLY A 712 -1.23 15.00 15.23
CA GLY A 712 -1.81 14.11 14.23
C GLY A 712 -1.04 12.80 14.08
N GLU A 713 0.30 12.81 14.12
CA GLU A 713 1.12 11.59 14.10
C GLU A 713 0.87 10.70 15.32
N ALA A 714 0.81 11.27 16.52
CA ALA A 714 0.49 10.52 17.74
C ALA A 714 -0.90 9.86 17.67
N GLN A 715 -1.89 10.57 17.11
CA GLN A 715 -3.22 10.02 16.89
C GLN A 715 -3.21 8.89 15.86
N ALA A 716 -2.43 9.02 14.79
CA ALA A 716 -2.33 8.01 13.75
C ALA A 716 -1.56 6.77 14.22
N LEU A 717 -0.51 6.93 15.06
CA LEU A 717 0.16 5.82 15.73
C LEU A 717 -0.85 4.99 16.54
N GLU A 718 -1.63 5.66 17.39
CA GLU A 718 -2.65 4.99 18.20
C GLU A 718 -3.74 4.35 17.32
N ALA A 719 -4.30 5.10 16.35
CA ALA A 719 -5.35 4.59 15.47
C ALA A 719 -4.89 3.40 14.63
N GLY A 720 -3.65 3.41 14.13
CA GLY A 720 -3.06 2.30 13.38
C GLY A 720 -3.00 1.02 14.21
N GLN A 721 -2.53 1.10 15.45
CA GLN A 721 -2.49 -0.09 16.33
C GLN A 721 -3.90 -0.60 16.68
N ARG A 722 -4.90 0.28 16.83
CA ARG A 722 -6.29 -0.14 17.01
C ARG A 722 -6.83 -0.89 15.80
N LEU A 723 -6.54 -0.41 14.59
CA LEU A 723 -6.97 -1.05 13.34
C LEU A 723 -6.31 -2.43 13.17
N ALA A 724 -5.02 -2.55 13.50
CA ALA A 724 -4.30 -3.80 13.41
C ALA A 724 -4.76 -4.84 14.46
N GLY A 725 -5.03 -4.40 15.70
CA GLY A 725 -5.34 -5.30 16.82
C GLY A 725 -6.83 -5.52 17.10
N GLY A 726 -7.73 -4.67 16.60
CA GLY A 726 -9.16 -4.69 16.96
C GLY A 726 -9.47 -4.22 18.38
N GLU A 727 -8.50 -3.64 19.09
CA GLU A 727 -8.60 -3.18 20.48
C GLU A 727 -8.49 -1.65 20.58
N ARG A 728 -8.94 -1.06 21.68
CA ARG A 728 -8.82 0.39 21.95
C ARG A 728 -7.80 0.63 23.06
N GLY A 729 -7.12 1.78 23.02
CA GLY A 729 -6.19 2.18 24.07
C GLY A 729 -4.85 1.47 23.98
N CYS A 730 -4.35 1.26 22.76
CA CYS A 730 -3.06 0.60 22.52
C CYS A 730 -1.91 1.42 23.11
N PHE A 731 -2.03 2.75 23.09
CA PHE A 731 -1.15 3.69 23.76
C PHE A 731 -1.93 4.64 24.66
N PRO A 732 -1.60 4.73 25.96
CA PRO A 732 -2.18 5.75 26.83
C PRO A 732 -1.66 7.14 26.45
N PRO A 733 -2.41 8.23 26.72
CA PRO A 733 -1.98 9.59 26.40
C PRO A 733 -0.57 9.96 26.91
N ALA A 734 -0.17 9.46 28.08
CA ALA A 734 1.17 9.70 28.63
C ALA A 734 2.30 9.08 27.78
N ALA A 735 2.06 7.91 27.18
CA ALA A 735 3.02 7.30 26.25
C ALA A 735 3.13 8.12 24.96
N LEU A 736 2.00 8.63 24.45
CA LEU A 736 1.98 9.51 23.28
C LEU A 736 2.72 10.83 23.55
N VAL A 737 2.49 11.47 24.70
CA VAL A 737 3.25 12.68 25.09
C VAL A 737 4.73 12.38 25.20
N THR A 738 5.11 11.22 25.75
CA THR A 738 6.52 10.80 25.83
C THR A 738 7.14 10.67 24.44
N ALA A 739 6.46 9.99 23.50
CA ALA A 739 6.89 9.84 22.11
C ALA A 739 7.02 11.17 21.37
N LEU A 740 6.09 12.09 21.60
CA LEU A 740 6.07 13.45 21.04
C LEU A 740 7.19 14.35 21.57
N THR A 741 7.68 14.09 22.79
CA THR A 741 8.54 15.02 23.54
C THR A 741 9.84 14.35 23.95
N SER A 742 9.98 13.93 25.21
CA SER A 742 11.26 13.48 25.79
C SER A 742 11.92 12.32 25.06
N ALA A 743 11.17 11.38 24.47
CA ALA A 743 11.76 10.32 23.66
C ALA A 743 12.31 10.85 22.33
N GLY A 744 11.56 11.71 21.64
CA GLY A 744 12.03 12.39 20.42
C GLY A 744 13.25 13.29 20.67
N HIS A 745 13.24 14.11 21.73
CA HIS A 745 14.41 14.94 22.08
C HIS A 745 15.64 14.07 22.39
N ARG A 746 15.47 12.95 23.12
CA ARG A 746 16.57 12.00 23.36
C ARG A 746 17.08 11.37 22.06
N ALA A 747 16.18 10.91 21.19
CA ALA A 747 16.49 10.36 19.87
C ALA A 747 17.30 11.33 18.98
N LEU A 748 17.18 12.63 19.24
CA LEU A 748 17.89 13.70 18.55
C LEU A 748 19.15 14.19 19.30
N GLY A 749 19.54 13.55 20.42
CA GLY A 749 20.73 13.94 21.18
C GLY A 749 20.53 15.13 22.14
N TRP A 750 19.28 15.38 22.56
CA TRP A 750 18.90 16.43 23.51
C TRP A 750 18.22 15.85 24.77
N PRO A 751 18.91 15.02 25.58
CA PRO A 751 18.33 14.44 26.80
C PRO A 751 17.98 15.49 27.88
N ASP A 752 18.50 16.71 27.72
CA ASP A 752 18.20 17.90 28.51
C ASP A 752 16.95 18.66 28.02
N ALA A 753 16.12 18.07 27.14
CA ALA A 753 14.87 18.65 26.66
C ALA A 753 13.70 17.64 26.64
N GLY A 754 12.49 18.17 26.36
CA GLY A 754 11.27 17.36 26.24
C GLY A 754 10.55 17.05 27.55
N ARG A 755 10.94 17.71 28.67
CA ARG A 755 10.18 17.71 29.94
C ARG A 755 10.07 19.12 30.51
N ILE A 756 8.98 19.42 31.19
CA ILE A 756 8.83 20.64 32.01
C ILE A 756 9.39 20.33 33.40
N ALA A 757 10.70 20.39 33.56
CA ALA A 757 11.39 20.10 34.81
C ALA A 757 12.65 20.95 34.96
N VAL A 758 13.12 21.15 36.20
CA VAL A 758 14.35 21.89 36.48
C VAL A 758 15.55 21.23 35.77
N GLY A 759 16.40 22.06 35.16
CA GLY A 759 17.55 21.63 34.37
C GLY A 759 17.22 21.26 32.92
N GLN A 760 15.95 21.22 32.54
CA GLN A 760 15.55 21.02 31.14
C GLN A 760 15.55 22.34 30.37
N ARG A 761 15.72 22.28 29.05
CA ARG A 761 15.54 23.42 28.15
C ARG A 761 14.11 23.92 28.22
N ALA A 762 13.96 25.24 28.23
CA ALA A 762 12.68 25.92 28.34
C ALA A 762 11.92 25.90 27.00
N ASP A 763 11.47 24.71 26.61
CA ASP A 763 10.65 24.50 25.43
C ASP A 763 9.22 24.16 25.83
N LEU A 764 8.28 25.03 25.46
CA LEU A 764 6.89 24.99 25.93
C LEU A 764 5.94 25.18 24.74
N VAL A 765 4.88 24.38 24.67
CA VAL A 765 3.88 24.42 23.59
C VAL A 765 2.50 24.54 24.20
N ALA A 766 1.85 25.69 24.02
CA ALA A 766 0.51 25.96 24.52
C ALA A 766 -0.56 25.50 23.52
N VAL A 767 -1.32 24.48 23.89
CA VAL A 767 -2.44 23.91 23.10
C VAL A 767 -3.76 24.39 23.69
N ARG A 768 -4.56 25.08 22.89
CA ARG A 768 -5.84 25.65 23.34
C ARG A 768 -6.87 24.56 23.64
N ARG A 769 -7.82 24.89 24.52
CA ARG A 769 -8.87 23.97 25.02
C ARG A 769 -10.29 24.44 24.73
N ASP A 770 -10.39 25.48 23.91
CA ASP A 770 -11.60 26.22 23.59
C ASP A 770 -11.82 26.30 22.06
N SER A 771 -11.09 25.52 21.28
CA SER A 771 -11.39 25.36 19.85
C SER A 771 -12.61 24.45 19.66
N VAL A 772 -13.22 24.48 18.48
CA VAL A 772 -14.30 23.55 18.12
C VAL A 772 -13.89 22.09 18.33
N ARG A 773 -12.60 21.78 18.18
CA ARG A 773 -12.04 20.43 18.34
C ARG A 773 -11.82 20.04 19.81
N THR A 774 -11.37 20.98 20.64
CA THR A 774 -10.85 20.70 22.00
C THR A 774 -11.81 21.12 23.13
N ALA A 775 -12.86 21.88 22.83
CA ALA A 775 -13.85 22.32 23.81
C ALA A 775 -14.54 21.12 24.49
N GLY A 776 -14.49 21.09 25.82
CA GLY A 776 -15.09 20.03 26.63
C GLY A 776 -14.22 18.78 26.81
N CYS A 777 -13.04 18.71 26.18
CA CYS A 777 -12.12 17.60 26.37
C CYS A 777 -11.48 17.62 27.77
N ALA A 778 -11.34 16.44 28.36
CA ALA A 778 -10.51 16.26 29.54
C ALA A 778 -9.05 16.62 29.18
N PRO A 779 -8.33 17.38 30.03
CA PRO A 779 -6.97 17.83 29.71
C PRO A 779 -6.02 16.68 29.33
N GLY A 780 -6.16 15.53 30.00
CA GLY A 780 -5.30 14.35 29.79
C GLY A 780 -5.49 13.70 28.42
N GLU A 781 -6.64 13.90 27.79
CA GLU A 781 -7.01 13.30 26.50
C GLU A 781 -6.63 14.20 25.32
N LEU A 782 -6.16 15.43 25.55
CA LEU A 782 -5.83 16.37 24.46
C LEU A 782 -4.84 15.83 23.42
N PRO A 783 -3.80 15.03 23.76
CA PRO A 783 -2.92 14.44 22.74
C PRO A 783 -3.66 13.57 21.71
N LEU A 784 -4.81 12.99 22.08
CA LEU A 784 -5.65 12.18 21.20
C LEU A 784 -6.69 13.00 20.41
N VAL A 785 -6.77 14.31 20.65
CA VAL A 785 -7.83 15.15 20.08
C VAL A 785 -7.26 16.37 19.35
N ALA A 786 -6.34 17.12 19.97
CA ALA A 786 -5.82 18.37 19.43
C ALA A 786 -5.02 18.17 18.13
N ALA A 787 -4.90 19.22 17.33
CA ALA A 787 -4.06 19.25 16.13
C ALA A 787 -3.15 20.48 16.12
N ALA A 788 -2.27 20.57 15.12
CA ALA A 788 -1.42 21.75 14.91
C ALA A 788 -2.20 23.08 14.94
N ALA A 789 -3.44 23.09 14.44
CA ALA A 789 -4.30 24.29 14.45
C ALA A 789 -4.75 24.75 15.86
N ASP A 790 -4.59 23.89 16.87
CA ASP A 790 -4.88 24.20 18.27
C ASP A 790 -3.66 24.76 19.02
N VAL A 791 -2.48 24.74 18.40
CA VAL A 791 -1.26 25.35 18.97
C VAL A 791 -1.36 26.86 18.87
N THR A 792 -1.11 27.54 19.99
CA THR A 792 -1.23 29.01 20.09
C THR A 792 0.10 29.69 20.35
N THR A 793 0.92 29.12 21.23
CA THR A 793 2.21 29.69 21.60
C THR A 793 3.27 28.60 21.64
N VAL A 794 4.44 28.89 21.08
CA VAL A 794 5.59 28.00 21.10
C VAL A 794 6.80 28.78 21.61
N VAL A 795 7.44 28.22 22.62
CA VAL A 795 8.64 28.76 23.27
C VAL A 795 9.77 27.78 22.99
N VAL A 796 10.92 28.29 22.54
CA VAL A 796 12.15 27.52 22.32
C VAL A 796 13.28 28.19 23.10
N GLY A 797 13.87 27.47 24.05
CA GLY A 797 14.93 28.02 24.92
C GLY A 797 14.51 29.29 25.64
N GLY A 798 13.26 29.36 26.10
CA GLY A 798 12.71 30.52 26.82
C GLY A 798 12.33 31.71 25.92
N ARG A 799 12.46 31.59 24.60
CA ARG A 799 12.07 32.61 23.61
C ARG A 799 10.80 32.19 22.88
N VAL A 800 9.82 33.09 22.82
CA VAL A 800 8.59 32.89 22.05
C VAL A 800 8.91 32.98 20.55
N VAL A 801 8.63 31.91 19.80
CA VAL A 801 8.80 31.82 18.34
C VAL A 801 7.47 31.81 17.59
N VAL A 802 6.40 31.38 18.27
CA VAL A 802 5.01 31.48 17.81
C VAL A 802 4.19 32.12 18.91
N ALA A 803 3.39 33.12 18.56
CA ALA A 803 2.44 33.77 19.47
C ALA A 803 1.09 33.92 18.78
N GLU A 804 0.02 33.52 19.45
CA GLU A 804 -1.36 33.55 18.91
C GLU A 804 -1.48 32.88 17.52
N GLY A 805 -0.77 31.77 17.31
CA GLY A 805 -0.75 31.04 16.03
C GLY A 805 -0.03 31.78 14.90
N ARG A 806 0.81 32.78 15.21
CA ARG A 806 1.63 33.52 14.23
C ARG A 806 3.12 33.32 14.52
N HIS A 807 3.87 32.96 13.48
CA HIS A 807 5.31 32.78 13.56
C HIS A 807 6.04 34.14 13.52
N VAL A 808 7.20 34.25 14.17
CA VAL A 808 8.04 35.48 14.15
C VAL A 808 8.51 35.88 12.75
N LEU A 809 8.47 34.96 11.78
CA LEU A 809 8.80 35.21 10.37
C LEU A 809 7.63 35.78 9.56
N GLY A 810 6.44 35.93 10.16
CA GLY A 810 5.26 36.46 9.51
C GLY A 810 4.42 35.38 8.82
N ASP A 811 3.99 35.65 7.59
CA ASP A 811 3.11 34.76 6.81
C ASP A 811 3.89 33.58 6.23
N VAL A 812 3.93 32.48 6.99
CA VAL A 812 4.59 31.22 6.60
C VAL A 812 3.97 30.60 5.34
N GLY A 813 2.66 30.77 5.14
CA GLY A 813 1.97 30.29 3.94
C GLY A 813 2.49 30.98 2.68
N ALA A 814 2.68 32.30 2.73
CA ALA A 814 3.29 33.06 1.65
C ALA A 814 4.76 32.68 1.41
N LEU A 815 5.54 32.42 2.47
CA LEU A 815 6.93 31.95 2.35
C LEU A 815 6.99 30.59 1.64
N LEU A 816 6.14 29.63 2.03
CA LEU A 816 6.03 28.32 1.38
C LEU A 816 5.62 28.46 -0.09
N ALA A 817 4.60 29.27 -0.38
CA ALA A 817 4.13 29.49 -1.75
C ALA A 817 5.23 30.08 -2.64
N ALA A 818 6.01 31.03 -2.13
CA ALA A 818 7.12 31.63 -2.85
C ALA A 818 8.27 30.64 -3.08
N ALA A 819 8.72 29.94 -2.04
CA ALA A 819 9.82 28.98 -2.12
C ALA A 819 9.49 27.81 -3.06
N ILE A 820 8.30 27.21 -2.91
CA ILE A 820 7.87 26.10 -3.77
C ILE A 820 7.55 26.59 -5.20
N GLY A 821 7.05 27.82 -5.35
CA GLY A 821 6.80 28.43 -6.65
C GLY A 821 8.08 28.63 -7.47
N ALA A 822 9.20 28.97 -6.81
CA ALA A 822 10.51 29.13 -7.45
C ALA A 822 11.12 27.80 -7.96
N LEU A 823 10.65 26.66 -7.45
CA LEU A 823 11.10 25.33 -7.86
C LEU A 823 10.31 24.75 -9.05
N ARG A 824 9.36 25.51 -9.62
CA ARG A 824 8.45 25.05 -10.69
C ARG A 824 8.90 25.45 -12.08
#